data_AF-A0AAV5EDJ7-F1
#
_entry.id   AF-A0AAV5EDJ7-F1
#
_cell.length_a   1.000
_cell.length_b   1.000
_cell.length_c   1.000
_cell.angle_alpha   90.00
_cell.angle_beta   90.00
_cell.angle_gamma   90.00
#
_symmetry.space_group_name_H-M   'P 1'
#
loop_
_entity.id
_entity.type
_entity.pdbx_description
1 polymer ?
#
loop_
_entity_poly.entity_id
_entity_poly.type
_entity_poly.pdbx_seq_one_letter_code
_entity_poly.pdbx_strand_id
1 'polypeptide(L)'
;MRFPPFDDEEPPLDYADNLLDVEPLEAIQLELDEEEDAAVHKWFYDHKPLMNTFFINGSSYRKWHLSLPIMATLYRLAGQLLSDLIDRNYFYLFDMESFFTAKALNMCIPGGPKFEPLYRDMEKDRRERKAIEEEDDEDFCLPEDVEPLLKDTDLYFDTTAAGISLLFAPKPFNMRSGRTRRAEDIPLVSEWYKEHCPPAYPVKVRVSYQKLLKCYVLNELHHRPPKAQKKKHLFRSLQATKFFQTTELDWAEAGLQVCKQGYNMLNLLIHRKNLNYLHLDYNFNLKPVKTLTTKERKKSRFGNAFHLCREILRLTKLVVDANIQFRLGNVDAFQLADGLQYIFSHVGQLTGMYRYKYRLMRQIRMCKDLKHLIYYRFNTGPVGKGPGCGFWAPMWRVWLFFLRGIVPLLERWLGNLLARQFEGRHSKGVAKTVTKQRVESHFDLELRAAVMHDVLDAMPEGIKQNKARTILQHLSEAWRCWKANIPWKVPGLPVPIENMILRYVKSKADWWTNVAHYNRERIRRGATVDKTVCRKNLGRLTRLWLKAEQERQHNYLKDGPYVTPEEAVAIYTTTVHWLESRKFSPIPFPPLSYKHDTKLLILALERLKESYSVAVRLNQLQREELGLIEQAYDNPHEALSRIKRHLLTQRAFKEVGIEFMDLYSYLIPVYEIEPLEKITDAYLDQYLWYEGDKRHLFPNWVKPADSEPPPLLVYKWCQGINNLQDIWDTSDGQCVVMLQTKFEKFFEKIDLTLLNRLLRLVLDHNIADYVTAKNNIVLSYKDMSHTNSYGLIRGLQFASFVRAVLWTSTGPPDSWFDTRK
;
A
#
# COMPACT_ATOMS: atom_id res chain seq x y z
N MET A 1 39.56 -11.21 -11.72
CA MET A 1 38.74 -12.40 -12.09
C MET A 1 37.42 -12.00 -12.80
N ARG A 2 36.95 -12.82 -13.75
CA ARG A 2 35.63 -12.68 -14.43
C ARG A 2 34.52 -13.48 -13.71
N PHE A 3 33.24 -13.11 -13.89
CA PHE A 3 32.10 -13.84 -13.31
C PHE A 3 30.98 -14.09 -14.33
N PRO A 4 30.49 -15.33 -14.50
CA PRO A 4 30.99 -16.58 -13.89
C PRO A 4 32.44 -16.89 -14.33
N PRO A 5 33.23 -17.66 -13.54
CA PRO A 5 34.63 -17.93 -13.89
C PRO A 5 34.76 -18.94 -15.06
N PHE A 6 33.94 -19.99 -15.04
CA PHE A 6 33.81 -21.03 -16.07
C PHE A 6 32.53 -20.81 -16.91
N ASP A 7 32.48 -21.38 -18.12
CA ASP A 7 31.33 -21.21 -19.02
C ASP A 7 30.10 -22.01 -18.55
N ASP A 8 28.91 -21.67 -19.07
CA ASP A 8 27.63 -22.31 -18.70
C ASP A 8 27.60 -23.80 -19.07
N GLU A 9 28.18 -24.15 -20.23
CA GLU A 9 28.17 -25.50 -20.82
C GLU A 9 29.39 -26.36 -20.40
N GLU A 10 30.36 -25.76 -19.71
CA GLU A 10 31.60 -26.41 -19.27
C GLU A 10 31.32 -27.33 -18.05
N PRO A 11 31.65 -28.64 -18.13
CA PRO A 11 31.43 -29.55 -17.00
C PRO A 11 32.33 -29.17 -15.81
N PRO A 12 31.89 -29.39 -14.55
CA PRO A 12 32.76 -29.18 -13.40
C PRO A 12 34.01 -30.06 -13.50
N LEU A 13 35.19 -29.42 -13.40
CA LEU A 13 36.49 -30.09 -13.40
C LEU A 13 36.55 -31.19 -12.34
N ASP A 14 37.26 -32.28 -12.65
CA ASP A 14 37.58 -33.29 -11.64
C ASP A 14 38.82 -32.87 -10.83
N TYR A 15 38.81 -33.15 -9.53
CA TYR A 15 39.85 -32.69 -8.63
C TYR A 15 41.14 -33.52 -8.80
N ALA A 16 40.99 -34.83 -8.98
CA ALA A 16 42.13 -35.74 -9.17
C ALA A 16 42.96 -35.34 -10.39
N ASP A 17 42.30 -35.12 -11.53
CA ASP A 17 42.98 -34.91 -12.82
C ASP A 17 43.55 -33.48 -13.00
N ASN A 18 43.04 -32.48 -12.28
CA ASN A 18 43.34 -31.05 -12.55
C ASN A 18 43.93 -30.27 -11.37
N LEU A 19 43.85 -30.78 -10.13
CA LEU A 19 44.13 -30.00 -8.92
C LEU A 19 44.96 -30.75 -7.85
N LEU A 20 45.10 -32.07 -7.97
CA LEU A 20 45.83 -32.88 -6.99
C LEU A 20 47.34 -32.65 -7.05
N ASP A 21 47.90 -32.59 -8.26
CA ASP A 21 49.33 -32.44 -8.52
C ASP A 21 49.77 -30.98 -8.73
N VAL A 22 48.86 -30.01 -8.56
CA VAL A 22 49.13 -28.58 -8.76
C VAL A 22 49.43 -27.92 -7.41
N GLU A 23 50.67 -27.48 -7.22
CA GLU A 23 51.04 -26.70 -6.03
C GLU A 23 50.26 -25.36 -6.00
N PRO A 24 49.66 -25.00 -4.85
CA PRO A 24 48.91 -23.76 -4.73
C PRO A 24 49.83 -22.54 -4.79
N LEU A 25 49.39 -21.48 -5.47
CA LEU A 25 50.03 -20.16 -5.40
C LEU A 25 50.13 -19.66 -3.95
N GLU A 26 51.12 -18.80 -3.70
CA GLU A 26 51.34 -18.17 -2.40
C GLU A 26 50.07 -17.45 -1.88
N ALA A 27 49.80 -17.63 -0.59
CA ALA A 27 48.70 -16.97 0.09
C ALA A 27 49.07 -15.53 0.47
N ILE A 28 48.05 -14.69 0.73
CA ILE A 28 48.28 -13.35 1.30
C ILE A 28 48.84 -13.51 2.72
N GLN A 29 50.14 -13.28 2.87
CA GLN A 29 50.83 -13.17 4.15
C GLN A 29 51.49 -11.79 4.20
N LEU A 30 51.36 -11.10 5.33
CA LEU A 30 52.19 -9.95 5.68
C LEU A 30 53.54 -10.50 6.17
N GLU A 31 54.63 -9.96 5.61
CA GLU A 31 55.98 -10.16 6.15
C GLU A 31 56.01 -9.65 7.59
N LEU A 32 56.35 -10.55 8.53
CA LEU A 32 56.44 -10.25 9.96
C LEU A 32 57.91 -10.00 10.32
N ASP A 33 58.16 -9.10 11.25
CA ASP A 33 59.52 -8.79 11.70
C ASP A 33 60.05 -9.88 12.64
N GLU A 34 61.29 -10.35 12.43
CA GLU A 34 61.86 -11.44 13.23
C GLU A 34 62.13 -11.06 14.69
N GLU A 35 62.30 -9.77 15.00
CA GLU A 35 62.55 -9.24 16.34
C GLU A 35 61.26 -8.68 16.99
N GLU A 36 60.54 -7.78 16.32
CA GLU A 36 59.30 -7.17 16.88
C GLU A 36 58.13 -8.16 16.96
N ASP A 37 57.98 -9.05 15.97
CA ASP A 37 56.91 -10.05 15.92
C ASP A 37 57.37 -11.45 16.39
N ALA A 38 58.56 -11.57 16.99
CA ALA A 38 59.15 -12.83 17.48
C ALA A 38 58.19 -13.74 18.27
N ALA A 39 57.27 -13.14 19.04
CA ALA A 39 56.27 -13.84 19.84
C ALA A 39 55.20 -14.59 19.02
N VAL A 40 54.94 -14.16 17.77
CA VAL A 40 53.87 -14.69 16.89
C VAL A 40 54.39 -15.24 15.55
N HIS A 41 55.57 -14.80 15.11
CA HIS A 41 56.17 -15.04 13.79
C HIS A 41 55.99 -16.49 13.26
N LYS A 42 56.29 -17.49 14.11
CA LYS A 42 56.35 -18.91 13.70
C LYS A 42 55.00 -19.60 13.51
N TRP A 43 53.87 -19.01 13.94
CA TRP A 43 52.58 -19.71 14.03
C TRP A 43 51.37 -18.88 13.58
N PHE A 44 51.56 -17.59 13.27
CA PHE A 44 50.47 -16.65 13.02
C PHE A 44 49.55 -17.05 11.85
N TYR A 45 50.10 -17.64 10.79
CA TYR A 45 49.36 -18.04 9.58
C TYR A 45 48.89 -19.51 9.57
N ASP A 46 49.09 -20.27 10.65
CA ASP A 46 48.58 -21.63 10.77
C ASP A 46 47.05 -21.68 10.68
N HIS A 47 46.49 -22.76 10.12
CA HIS A 47 45.03 -22.96 10.09
C HIS A 47 44.39 -22.99 11.49
N LYS A 48 45.12 -23.53 12.49
CA LYS A 48 44.75 -23.57 13.91
C LYS A 48 46.02 -23.33 14.74
N PRO A 49 46.42 -22.06 14.94
CA PRO A 49 47.68 -21.73 15.59
C PRO A 49 47.81 -22.30 16.98
N LEU A 50 49.06 -22.54 17.41
CA LEU A 50 49.41 -23.01 18.75
C LEU A 50 48.74 -24.34 19.17
N MET A 51 48.25 -25.14 18.22
CA MET A 51 47.78 -26.50 18.51
C MET A 51 48.91 -27.34 19.10
N ASN A 52 48.59 -28.19 20.07
CA ASN A 52 49.55 -29.03 20.82
C ASN A 52 50.54 -28.26 21.72
N THR A 53 50.34 -26.95 21.95
CA THR A 53 51.09 -26.16 22.94
C THR A 53 50.29 -25.97 24.25
N PHE A 54 50.97 -25.53 25.31
CA PHE A 54 50.34 -25.23 26.61
C PHE A 54 49.35 -24.05 26.58
N PHE A 55 49.43 -23.19 25.56
CA PHE A 55 48.53 -22.04 25.39
C PHE A 55 47.09 -22.45 25.04
N ILE A 56 46.85 -23.69 24.59
CA ILE A 56 45.54 -24.19 24.13
C ILE A 56 45.19 -25.52 24.78
N ASN A 57 43.90 -25.75 25.06
CA ASN A 57 43.41 -26.95 25.74
C ASN A 57 43.40 -28.26 24.88
N GLY A 58 44.32 -28.40 23.93
CA GLY A 58 44.41 -29.52 22.98
C GLY A 58 43.44 -29.44 21.78
N SER A 59 43.37 -30.52 21.00
CA SER A 59 42.69 -30.61 19.68
C SER A 59 41.21 -30.18 19.65
N SER A 60 40.53 -30.16 20.81
CA SER A 60 39.17 -29.62 20.93
C SER A 60 39.07 -28.11 20.66
N TYR A 61 40.18 -27.37 20.77
CA TYR A 61 40.36 -25.97 20.40
C TYR A 61 39.28 -25.03 20.98
N ARG A 62 39.05 -25.11 22.31
CA ARG A 62 37.93 -24.42 23.01
C ARG A 62 38.35 -23.29 23.93
N LYS A 63 39.51 -23.37 24.56
CA LYS A 63 40.05 -22.39 25.50
C LYS A 63 41.47 -22.04 25.10
N TRP A 64 41.82 -20.78 25.30
CA TRP A 64 43.16 -20.24 25.08
C TRP A 64 43.60 -19.44 26.31
N HIS A 65 44.90 -19.44 26.59
CA HIS A 65 45.58 -18.59 27.56
C HIS A 65 46.88 -18.12 26.89
N LEU A 66 47.15 -16.82 26.89
CA LEU A 66 48.30 -16.22 26.20
C LEU A 66 49.10 -15.32 27.15
N SER A 67 50.40 -15.18 26.88
CA SER A 67 51.30 -14.30 27.63
C SER A 67 51.11 -12.83 27.21
N LEU A 68 51.56 -11.89 28.06
CA LEU A 68 51.47 -10.46 27.76
C LEU A 68 52.20 -10.04 26.47
N PRO A 69 53.43 -10.53 26.16
CA PRO A 69 54.09 -10.23 24.90
C PRO A 69 53.26 -10.65 23.68
N ILE A 70 52.72 -11.88 23.65
CA ILE A 70 51.87 -12.36 22.56
C ILE A 70 50.64 -11.46 22.38
N MET A 71 49.98 -11.07 23.50
CA MET A 71 48.81 -10.19 23.44
C MET A 71 49.15 -8.79 22.94
N ALA A 72 50.32 -8.25 23.30
CA ALA A 72 50.79 -6.93 22.86
C ALA A 72 51.08 -6.93 21.36
N THR A 73 51.82 -7.92 20.86
CA THR A 73 52.11 -8.10 19.43
C THR A 73 50.82 -8.27 18.61
N LEU A 74 49.88 -9.12 19.06
CA LEU A 74 48.59 -9.30 18.38
C LEU A 74 47.71 -8.03 18.40
N TYR A 75 47.76 -7.24 19.47
CA TYR A 75 47.05 -5.96 19.57
C TYR A 75 47.62 -4.92 18.59
N ARG A 76 48.95 -4.81 18.49
CA ARG A 76 49.67 -3.96 17.52
C ARG A 76 49.28 -4.30 16.09
N LEU A 77 49.38 -5.58 15.70
CA LEU A 77 49.03 -6.06 14.35
C LEU A 77 47.53 -5.82 14.00
N ALA A 78 46.65 -5.82 15.00
CA ALA A 78 45.21 -5.59 14.81
C ALA A 78 44.81 -4.11 14.73
N GLY A 79 45.72 -3.16 15.01
CA GLY A 79 45.41 -1.73 15.22
C GLY A 79 44.55 -1.10 14.11
N GLN A 80 44.82 -1.42 12.84
CA GLN A 80 44.09 -0.90 11.67
C GLN A 80 42.57 -1.21 11.66
N LEU A 81 42.14 -2.24 12.39
CA LEU A 81 40.72 -2.63 12.49
C LEU A 81 40.06 -2.12 13.78
N LEU A 82 40.84 -1.74 14.78
CA LEU A 82 40.34 -1.35 16.09
C LEU A 82 39.88 0.11 16.12
N SER A 83 39.33 0.51 17.27
CA SER A 83 38.97 1.88 17.57
C SER A 83 40.00 2.46 18.52
N ASP A 84 40.38 3.71 18.28
CA ASP A 84 41.29 4.48 19.15
C ASP A 84 40.53 5.11 20.34
N LEU A 85 39.21 4.92 20.41
CA LEU A 85 38.34 5.45 21.46
C LEU A 85 38.41 4.60 22.73
N ILE A 86 39.04 5.17 23.77
CA ILE A 86 39.16 4.58 25.11
C ILE A 86 37.97 4.99 26.00
N ASP A 87 37.53 6.25 25.93
CA ASP A 87 36.45 6.77 26.77
C ASP A 87 35.05 6.39 26.22
N ARG A 88 34.18 5.95 27.12
CA ARG A 88 32.77 5.63 26.85
C ARG A 88 31.92 6.88 26.64
N ASN A 89 32.32 8.03 27.17
CA ASN A 89 31.57 9.30 27.04
C ASN A 89 31.38 9.74 25.58
N TYR A 90 32.24 9.28 24.66
CA TYR A 90 32.05 9.46 23.22
C TYR A 90 30.67 9.00 22.72
N PHE A 91 30.08 7.97 23.36
CA PHE A 91 28.77 7.43 22.99
C PHE A 91 27.60 8.15 23.70
N TYR A 92 27.81 9.33 24.29
CA TYR A 92 26.71 10.14 24.83
C TYR A 92 25.65 10.44 23.76
N LEU A 93 24.38 10.10 24.06
CA LEU A 93 23.26 10.10 23.11
C LEU A 93 23.46 9.21 21.85
N PHE A 94 24.51 8.41 21.79
CA PHE A 94 24.83 7.48 20.69
C PHE A 94 24.94 6.03 21.16
N ASP A 95 24.39 5.75 22.34
CA ASP A 95 24.30 4.45 22.97
C ASP A 95 22.95 3.74 22.69
N MET A 96 22.81 2.53 23.22
CA MET A 96 21.63 1.69 23.00
C MET A 96 20.36 2.26 23.62
N GLU A 97 20.42 2.79 24.84
CA GLU A 97 19.25 3.31 25.55
C GLU A 97 18.73 4.60 24.91
N SER A 98 19.63 5.46 24.43
CA SER A 98 19.25 6.65 23.64
C SER A 98 18.56 6.26 22.33
N PHE A 99 19.03 5.24 21.62
CA PHE A 99 18.35 4.78 20.39
C PHE A 99 17.01 4.09 20.65
N PHE A 100 16.85 3.37 21.76
CA PHE A 100 15.56 2.80 22.17
C PHE A 100 14.56 3.90 22.54
N THR A 101 15.00 4.89 23.31
CA THR A 101 14.20 6.06 23.71
C THR A 101 13.78 6.89 22.50
N ALA A 102 14.72 7.23 21.61
CA ALA A 102 14.43 7.93 20.35
C ALA A 102 13.42 7.17 19.49
N LYS A 103 13.55 5.84 19.39
CA LYS A 103 12.57 4.99 18.68
C LYS A 103 11.18 5.04 19.33
N ALA A 104 11.10 4.99 20.66
CA ALA A 104 9.83 5.00 21.39
C ALA A 104 9.09 6.34 21.20
N LEU A 105 9.82 7.45 21.30
CA LEU A 105 9.32 8.82 21.13
C LEU A 105 9.13 9.25 19.67
N ASN A 106 9.49 8.40 18.70
CA ASN A 106 9.54 8.74 17.27
C ASN A 106 10.44 9.98 16.97
N MET A 107 11.50 10.16 17.76
CA MET A 107 12.54 11.16 17.56
C MET A 107 13.72 10.57 16.77
N CYS A 108 14.60 11.44 16.26
CA CYS A 108 15.80 11.03 15.53
C CYS A 108 16.99 11.82 16.05
N ILE A 109 17.98 11.10 16.59
CA ILE A 109 19.27 11.67 16.96
C ILE A 109 20.06 11.98 15.68
N PRO A 110 20.77 13.12 15.56
CA PRO A 110 21.64 13.41 14.43
C PRO A 110 22.68 12.30 14.22
N GLY A 111 22.89 11.88 12.97
CA GLY A 111 23.72 10.71 12.65
C GLY A 111 23.11 9.33 13.00
N GLY A 112 22.10 9.28 13.86
CA GLY A 112 21.45 8.06 14.33
C GLY A 112 20.40 7.44 13.38
N PRO A 113 19.84 6.27 13.75
CA PRO A 113 18.88 5.53 12.94
C PRO A 113 17.44 6.06 13.05
N LYS A 114 16.71 6.09 11.92
CA LYS A 114 15.28 6.46 11.86
C LYS A 114 14.36 5.23 11.90
N PHE A 115 13.27 5.28 12.66
CA PHE A 115 12.30 4.19 12.80
C PHE A 115 10.89 4.58 12.32
N GLU A 116 9.96 3.63 12.37
CA GLU A 116 8.53 3.94 12.27
C GLU A 116 7.98 4.25 13.68
N PRO A 117 6.98 5.15 13.81
CA PRO A 117 6.38 5.48 15.11
C PRO A 117 5.81 4.24 15.80
N LEU A 118 6.07 4.09 17.10
CA LEU A 118 5.52 2.99 17.90
C LEU A 118 4.02 3.20 18.17
N TYR A 119 3.63 4.45 18.42
CA TYR A 119 2.25 4.92 18.53
C TYR A 119 2.05 6.01 17.46
N ARG A 120 0.91 5.98 16.76
CA ARG A 120 0.61 6.95 15.67
C ARG A 120 -0.36 8.04 16.08
N ASP A 121 -1.25 7.73 17.01
CA ASP A 121 -2.34 8.59 17.44
C ASP A 121 -2.26 8.76 18.96
N MET A 122 -1.73 9.90 19.40
CA MET A 122 -1.77 10.37 20.79
C MET A 122 -2.11 11.87 20.72
N GLU A 123 -3.27 12.26 21.24
CA GLU A 123 -3.61 13.67 21.41
C GLU A 123 -2.66 14.30 22.44
N LYS A 124 -2.26 15.55 22.20
CA LYS A 124 -1.18 16.22 22.95
C LYS A 124 -1.74 17.15 24.03
N ASP A 125 -1.96 16.61 25.23
CA ASP A 125 -2.08 17.45 26.42
C ASP A 125 -0.70 17.97 26.86
N ARG A 126 -0.57 19.30 26.97
CA ARG A 126 0.64 19.97 27.50
C ARG A 126 0.53 20.17 29.01
N ARG A 127 1.55 19.74 29.75
CA ARG A 127 1.88 20.26 31.09
C ARG A 127 3.39 20.38 31.24
N GLU A 128 3.83 21.46 31.87
CA GLU A 128 5.24 21.79 32.11
C GLU A 128 5.52 21.80 33.62
N ARG A 129 6.72 21.36 34.03
CA ARG A 129 7.30 21.61 35.36
C ARG A 129 8.82 21.81 35.22
N LYS A 130 9.38 22.69 36.05
CA LYS A 130 10.80 23.05 36.12
C LYS A 130 11.60 22.09 37.02
N ALA A 131 12.92 22.09 36.86
CA ALA A 131 13.94 21.38 37.66
C ALA A 131 15.01 22.38 38.17
N ILE A 132 16.18 21.86 38.63
CA ILE A 132 17.43 22.52 39.14
C ILE A 132 17.56 22.42 40.68
N GLU A 133 18.67 22.03 41.31
CA GLU A 133 19.89 21.26 40.93
C GLU A 133 20.57 20.73 42.23
N GLU A 134 21.71 20.04 42.13
CA GLU A 134 22.45 19.36 43.22
C GLU A 134 23.63 20.22 43.75
N GLU A 135 24.20 19.87 44.92
CA GLU A 135 25.46 20.45 45.46
C GLU A 135 26.43 19.33 45.89
N ASP A 136 27.69 19.45 45.44
CA ASP A 136 28.88 18.64 45.78
C ASP A 136 29.92 19.53 46.52
N ASP A 137 30.99 19.09 47.20
CA ASP A 137 31.57 17.78 47.54
C ASP A 137 32.54 17.98 48.75
N GLU A 138 33.02 16.94 49.46
CA GLU A 138 34.22 17.09 50.32
C GLU A 138 34.97 15.77 50.68
N ASP A 139 36.29 15.76 50.44
CA ASP A 139 37.19 14.59 50.49
C ASP A 139 38.11 14.54 51.75
N PHE A 140 38.59 13.35 52.12
CA PHE A 140 39.30 13.07 53.39
C PHE A 140 40.77 12.59 53.20
N CYS A 141 41.67 12.92 54.14
CA CYS A 141 43.11 12.59 54.07
C CYS A 141 43.60 11.57 55.13
N LEU A 142 44.69 10.86 54.81
CA LEU A 142 45.25 9.74 55.60
C LEU A 142 46.45 10.12 56.51
N PRO A 143 46.77 9.34 57.56
CA PRO A 143 47.84 9.65 58.53
C PRO A 143 49.27 9.29 58.06
N GLU A 144 50.27 9.82 58.76
CA GLU A 144 51.67 9.95 58.30
C GLU A 144 52.58 8.70 58.42
N ASP A 145 52.17 7.64 59.14
CA ASP A 145 53.00 6.42 59.35
C ASP A 145 52.84 5.34 58.24
N VAL A 146 52.31 5.70 57.06
CA VAL A 146 52.00 4.74 55.99
C VAL A 146 53.07 4.76 54.88
N GLU A 147 54.06 3.86 54.96
CA GLU A 147 55.04 3.67 53.88
C GLU A 147 54.48 2.84 52.70
N PRO A 148 55.00 3.03 51.46
CA PRO A 148 54.57 2.25 50.29
C PRO A 148 54.97 0.77 50.38
N LEU A 149 53.97 -0.12 50.28
CA LEU A 149 54.07 -1.58 50.41
C LEU A 149 55.07 -2.31 49.48
N LEU A 150 55.61 -1.65 48.45
CA LEU A 150 56.42 -2.24 47.37
C LEU A 150 57.70 -1.43 47.08
N LYS A 151 58.30 -0.85 48.12
CA LYS A 151 59.54 -0.04 48.06
C LYS A 151 60.73 -0.75 47.38
N ASP A 152 60.79 -2.08 47.47
CA ASP A 152 61.89 -2.92 46.98
C ASP A 152 61.72 -3.40 45.53
N THR A 153 60.63 -3.03 44.84
CA THR A 153 60.40 -3.42 43.43
C THR A 153 60.51 -2.22 42.49
N ASP A 154 61.24 -2.39 41.39
CA ASP A 154 61.33 -1.39 40.33
C ASP A 154 59.94 -1.02 39.77
N LEU A 155 59.74 0.27 39.53
CA LEU A 155 58.43 0.83 39.14
C LEU A 155 57.97 0.37 37.75
N TYR A 156 58.90 -0.01 36.86
CA TYR A 156 58.59 -0.47 35.51
C TYR A 156 59.61 -1.49 34.99
N PHE A 157 59.12 -2.38 34.12
CA PHE A 157 59.89 -3.31 33.30
C PHE A 157 59.53 -3.10 31.83
N ASP A 158 60.28 -3.68 30.89
CA ASP A 158 60.07 -3.53 29.44
C ASP A 158 58.64 -3.90 28.98
N THR A 159 57.99 -4.82 29.70
CA THR A 159 56.61 -5.25 29.42
C THR A 159 55.53 -4.43 30.16
N THR A 160 55.90 -3.56 31.12
CA THR A 160 54.95 -2.79 31.93
C THR A 160 54.16 -1.79 31.08
N ALA A 161 54.82 -1.03 30.19
CA ALA A 161 54.13 -0.09 29.30
C ALA A 161 53.14 -0.81 28.36
N ALA A 162 53.57 -1.92 27.75
CA ALA A 162 52.69 -2.75 26.91
C ALA A 162 51.52 -3.36 27.69
N GLY A 163 51.76 -3.79 28.95
CA GLY A 163 50.74 -4.30 29.85
C GLY A 163 49.69 -3.25 30.24
N ILE A 164 50.12 -2.00 30.50
CA ILE A 164 49.23 -0.86 30.77
C ILE A 164 48.39 -0.54 29.52
N SER A 165 49.00 -0.49 28.33
CA SER A 165 48.27 -0.28 27.07
C SER A 165 47.20 -1.37 26.82
N LEU A 166 47.52 -2.64 27.12
CA LEU A 166 46.56 -3.74 27.01
C LEU A 166 45.39 -3.65 28.01
N LEU A 167 45.54 -2.98 29.15
CA LEU A 167 44.47 -2.79 30.13
C LEU A 167 43.32 -1.94 29.56
N PHE A 168 43.66 -0.93 28.77
CA PHE A 168 42.71 -0.05 28.07
C PHE A 168 42.30 -0.56 26.68
N ALA A 169 42.85 -1.68 26.21
CA ALA A 169 42.57 -2.21 24.88
C ALA A 169 41.13 -2.74 24.72
N PRO A 170 40.52 -2.64 23.52
CA PRO A 170 39.21 -3.23 23.26
C PRO A 170 39.19 -4.76 23.45
N LYS A 171 38.07 -5.29 23.94
CA LYS A 171 37.85 -6.75 23.99
C LYS A 171 37.94 -7.33 22.57
N PRO A 172 38.82 -8.32 22.29
CA PRO A 172 39.35 -9.32 23.24
C PRO A 172 40.75 -9.05 23.83
N PHE A 173 41.42 -7.96 23.50
CA PHE A 173 42.86 -7.77 23.79
C PHE A 173 43.16 -7.52 25.28
N ASN A 174 42.21 -6.95 26.02
CA ASN A 174 42.30 -6.78 27.48
C ASN A 174 42.13 -8.08 28.32
N MET A 175 42.22 -9.26 27.70
CA MET A 175 42.04 -10.54 28.38
C MET A 175 43.19 -11.50 28.06
N ARG A 176 43.92 -11.96 29.08
CA ARG A 176 44.99 -12.98 28.92
C ARG A 176 44.46 -14.39 28.67
N SER A 177 43.18 -14.65 28.87
CA SER A 177 42.58 -15.96 28.58
C SER A 177 41.13 -15.83 28.16
N GLY A 178 40.67 -16.81 27.38
CA GLY A 178 39.32 -16.77 26.85
C GLY A 178 38.84 -18.08 26.27
N ARG A 179 37.64 -18.01 25.69
CA ARG A 179 37.04 -19.10 24.94
C ARG A 179 37.16 -18.80 23.45
N THR A 180 37.49 -19.80 22.66
CA THR A 180 37.46 -19.67 21.20
C THR A 180 36.03 -19.39 20.72
N ARG A 181 35.90 -18.61 19.66
CA ARG A 181 34.63 -18.23 19.03
C ARG A 181 34.62 -18.73 17.60
N ARG A 182 33.44 -18.90 17.01
CA ARG A 182 33.32 -19.24 15.58
C ARG A 182 33.67 -17.99 14.77
N ALA A 183 34.35 -18.14 13.63
CA ALA A 183 34.73 -17.01 12.78
C ALA A 183 33.52 -16.12 12.42
N GLU A 184 32.36 -16.72 12.14
CA GLU A 184 31.13 -15.97 11.84
C GLU A 184 30.61 -15.12 13.03
N ASP A 185 30.96 -15.45 14.27
CA ASP A 185 30.52 -14.72 15.47
C ASP A 185 31.37 -13.46 15.74
N ILE A 186 32.46 -13.23 15.00
CA ILE A 186 33.39 -12.10 15.18
C ILE A 186 33.07 -10.98 14.17
N PRO A 187 32.53 -9.83 14.60
CA PRO A 187 32.24 -8.71 13.72
C PRO A 187 33.43 -7.74 13.60
N LEU A 188 34.34 -7.99 12.66
CA LEU A 188 35.54 -7.15 12.44
C LEU A 188 35.26 -5.65 12.24
N VAL A 189 34.07 -5.28 11.76
CA VAL A 189 33.69 -3.89 11.41
C VAL A 189 32.52 -3.36 12.25
N SER A 190 32.19 -3.96 13.40
CA SER A 190 31.06 -3.46 14.21
C SER A 190 31.31 -2.08 14.79
N GLU A 191 32.51 -1.81 15.27
CA GLU A 191 32.79 -0.55 15.98
C GLU A 191 32.74 0.64 15.02
N TRP A 192 33.26 0.48 13.80
CA TRP A 192 33.28 1.53 12.77
C TRP A 192 31.92 2.15 12.43
N TYR A 193 30.79 1.43 12.58
CA TYR A 193 29.45 1.99 12.34
C TYR A 193 28.63 2.24 13.61
N LYS A 194 29.17 1.88 14.79
CA LYS A 194 28.68 2.39 16.08
C LYS A 194 29.25 3.78 16.38
N GLU A 195 30.40 4.11 15.82
CA GLU A 195 30.99 5.46 15.84
C GLU A 195 30.21 6.44 14.95
N HIS A 196 30.38 7.74 15.19
CA HIS A 196 29.85 8.77 14.30
C HIS A 196 30.56 8.73 12.95
N CYS A 197 29.79 8.82 11.86
CA CYS A 197 30.33 8.85 10.51
C CYS A 197 31.11 10.16 10.27
N PRO A 198 32.37 10.11 9.77
CA PRO A 198 33.16 11.31 9.48
C PRO A 198 32.40 12.32 8.59
N PRO A 199 32.40 13.63 8.92
CA PRO A 199 31.58 14.62 8.22
C PRO A 199 31.97 14.81 6.75
N ALA A 200 33.24 14.59 6.41
CA ALA A 200 33.75 14.61 5.03
C ALA A 200 33.18 13.50 4.13
N TYR A 201 32.65 12.41 4.70
CA TYR A 201 32.12 11.31 3.89
C TYR A 201 30.79 11.68 3.21
N PRO A 202 30.58 11.30 1.94
CA PRO A 202 29.39 11.69 1.19
C PRO A 202 28.11 11.05 1.74
N VAL A 203 26.97 11.69 1.44
CA VAL A 203 25.63 11.29 1.90
C VAL A 203 25.36 9.78 1.76
N LYS A 204 25.81 9.17 0.65
CA LYS A 204 25.70 7.74 0.38
C LYS A 204 26.28 6.85 1.49
N VAL A 205 27.40 7.25 2.10
CA VAL A 205 28.10 6.52 3.17
C VAL A 205 27.43 6.81 4.51
N ARG A 206 27.10 8.09 4.80
CA ARG A 206 26.39 8.49 6.01
C ARG A 206 25.05 7.74 6.17
N VAL A 207 24.32 7.54 5.07
CA VAL A 207 23.10 6.73 5.02
C VAL A 207 23.37 5.23 5.23
N SER A 208 24.54 4.70 4.86
CA SER A 208 24.91 3.31 5.13
C SER A 208 25.23 3.09 6.61
N TYR A 209 25.94 4.01 7.26
CA TYR A 209 26.17 3.99 8.72
C TYR A 209 24.82 3.93 9.46
N GLN A 210 23.91 4.88 9.17
CA GLN A 210 22.55 4.91 9.75
C GLN A 210 21.76 3.59 9.58
N LYS A 211 21.92 2.89 8.45
CA LYS A 211 21.23 1.62 8.19
C LYS A 211 21.86 0.43 8.91
N LEU A 212 23.19 0.41 9.02
CA LEU A 212 23.90 -0.63 9.78
C LEU A 212 23.59 -0.48 11.27
N LEU A 213 23.65 0.74 11.79
CA LEU A 213 23.23 1.10 13.14
C LEU A 213 21.75 0.77 13.39
N LYS A 214 20.84 1.08 12.45
CA LYS A 214 19.43 0.63 12.50
C LYS A 214 19.30 -0.89 12.55
N CYS A 215 20.13 -1.63 11.80
CA CYS A 215 20.12 -3.09 11.84
C CYS A 215 20.61 -3.64 13.18
N TYR A 216 21.62 -3.00 13.78
CA TYR A 216 22.15 -3.34 15.10
C TYR A 216 21.09 -3.10 16.19
N VAL A 217 20.53 -1.88 16.29
CA VAL A 217 19.48 -1.53 17.25
C VAL A 217 18.25 -2.45 17.13
N LEU A 218 17.84 -2.82 15.91
CA LEU A 218 16.72 -3.76 15.71
C LEU A 218 17.03 -5.23 16.06
N ASN A 219 18.29 -5.62 16.10
CA ASN A 219 18.69 -6.96 16.55
C ASN A 219 18.68 -7.04 18.08
N GLU A 220 19.21 -6.01 18.77
CA GLU A 220 19.21 -5.94 20.24
C GLU A 220 17.79 -5.72 20.80
N LEU A 221 17.01 -4.78 20.27
CA LEU A 221 15.64 -4.49 20.72
C LEU A 221 14.71 -5.71 20.67
N HIS A 222 14.92 -6.60 19.70
CA HIS A 222 14.15 -7.83 19.54
C HIS A 222 14.91 -9.07 20.02
N HIS A 223 16.06 -8.90 20.68
CA HIS A 223 16.78 -9.99 21.30
C HIS A 223 15.89 -10.62 22.39
N ARG A 224 15.82 -11.95 22.41
CA ARG A 224 15.17 -12.71 23.46
C ARG A 224 16.13 -13.80 23.91
N PRO A 225 16.27 -14.05 25.21
CA PRO A 225 17.16 -15.09 25.71
C PRO A 225 16.79 -16.44 25.04
N PRO A 226 17.78 -17.24 24.60
CA PRO A 226 17.51 -18.48 23.90
C PRO A 226 16.83 -19.46 24.86
N LYS A 227 15.59 -19.85 24.52
CA LYS A 227 14.85 -20.86 25.29
C LYS A 227 15.66 -22.15 25.37
N ALA A 228 15.71 -22.77 26.55
CA ALA A 228 16.27 -24.11 26.70
C ALA A 228 15.54 -25.10 25.78
N GLN A 229 16.30 -25.90 25.03
CA GLN A 229 15.79 -26.89 24.07
C GLN A 229 16.64 -28.15 24.15
N LYS A 230 16.04 -29.33 23.91
CA LYS A 230 16.79 -30.59 23.82
C LYS A 230 17.77 -30.52 22.64
N LYS A 231 19.07 -30.66 22.91
CA LYS A 231 20.13 -30.62 21.89
C LYS A 231 19.92 -31.78 20.90
N LYS A 232 19.74 -31.45 19.62
CA LYS A 232 19.68 -32.40 18.50
C LYS A 232 20.91 -32.21 17.63
N HIS A 233 21.67 -33.28 17.41
CA HIS A 233 22.94 -33.23 16.67
C HIS A 233 22.81 -34.00 15.36
N LEU A 234 22.32 -33.35 14.30
CA LEU A 234 21.99 -33.99 13.01
C LEU A 234 23.14 -34.85 12.47
N PHE A 235 24.34 -34.29 12.32
CA PHE A 235 25.47 -35.05 11.77
C PHE A 235 25.91 -36.23 12.64
N ARG A 236 25.80 -36.16 13.97
CA ARG A 236 26.05 -37.33 14.85
C ARG A 236 25.01 -38.43 14.64
N SER A 237 23.75 -38.04 14.45
CA SER A 237 22.68 -38.99 14.15
C SER A 237 22.82 -39.62 12.76
N LEU A 238 23.37 -38.90 11.76
CA LEU A 238 23.66 -39.45 10.44
C LEU A 238 24.90 -40.37 10.45
N GLN A 239 25.99 -39.95 11.09
CA GLN A 239 27.23 -40.72 11.26
C GLN A 239 27.02 -42.04 12.02
N ALA A 240 26.04 -42.10 12.92
CA ALA A 240 25.65 -43.33 13.60
C ALA A 240 24.92 -44.35 12.69
N THR A 241 24.62 -44.01 11.43
CA THR A 241 23.99 -44.92 10.46
C THR A 241 25.01 -45.46 9.46
N LYS A 242 24.82 -46.70 9.02
CA LYS A 242 25.67 -47.36 8.00
C LYS A 242 25.74 -46.66 6.64
N PHE A 243 24.92 -45.64 6.39
CA PHE A 243 24.83 -44.94 5.11
C PHE A 243 25.80 -43.76 5.00
N PHE A 244 26.44 -43.33 6.10
CA PHE A 244 27.38 -42.21 6.12
C PHE A 244 28.73 -42.65 6.67
N GLN A 245 29.80 -42.30 5.96
CA GLN A 245 31.18 -42.50 6.39
C GLN A 245 31.82 -41.15 6.72
N THR A 246 33.01 -41.16 7.32
CA THR A 246 33.77 -39.95 7.67
C THR A 246 35.16 -40.04 7.07
N THR A 247 35.63 -38.96 6.46
CA THR A 247 36.97 -38.80 5.89
C THR A 247 37.40 -37.34 6.04
N GLU A 248 38.69 -37.07 5.91
CA GLU A 248 39.23 -35.73 5.71
C GLU A 248 39.53 -35.56 4.21
N LEU A 249 39.27 -34.36 3.66
CA LEU A 249 39.41 -34.01 2.24
C LEU A 249 39.78 -32.52 2.13
N ASP A 250 40.30 -32.10 0.98
CA ASP A 250 40.48 -30.68 0.69
C ASP A 250 39.12 -29.96 0.56
N TRP A 251 39.08 -28.69 0.94
CA TRP A 251 37.91 -27.84 0.84
C TRP A 251 37.49 -27.62 -0.62
N ALA A 252 38.45 -27.50 -1.55
CA ALA A 252 38.16 -27.33 -2.97
C ALA A 252 37.49 -28.58 -3.56
N GLU A 253 38.02 -29.77 -3.24
CA GLU A 253 37.43 -31.06 -3.61
C GLU A 253 35.99 -31.19 -3.08
N ALA A 254 35.79 -30.97 -1.77
CA ALA A 254 34.47 -31.03 -1.15
C ALA A 254 33.49 -30.01 -1.79
N GLY A 255 33.98 -28.82 -2.17
CA GLY A 255 33.22 -27.81 -2.89
C GLY A 255 32.75 -28.26 -4.27
N LEU A 256 33.65 -28.87 -5.06
CA LEU A 256 33.33 -29.45 -6.37
C LEU A 256 32.31 -30.60 -6.24
N GLN A 257 32.52 -31.51 -5.28
CA GLN A 257 31.59 -32.60 -4.99
C GLN A 257 30.18 -32.07 -4.67
N VAL A 258 30.04 -31.06 -3.80
CA VAL A 258 28.75 -30.44 -3.45
C VAL A 258 28.08 -29.80 -4.68
N CYS A 259 28.84 -29.17 -5.58
CA CYS A 259 28.30 -28.60 -6.81
C CYS A 259 27.79 -29.68 -7.77
N LYS A 260 28.59 -30.73 -8.02
CA LYS A 260 28.26 -31.91 -8.85
C LYS A 260 27.02 -32.63 -8.32
N GLN A 261 26.94 -32.85 -7.00
CA GLN A 261 25.77 -33.42 -6.33
C GLN A 261 24.52 -32.54 -6.48
N GLY A 262 24.64 -31.23 -6.22
CA GLY A 262 23.51 -30.28 -6.33
C GLY A 262 22.94 -30.18 -7.75
N TYR A 263 23.80 -30.15 -8.76
CA TYR A 263 23.42 -30.20 -10.18
C TYR A 263 22.65 -31.50 -10.49
N ASN A 264 23.21 -32.65 -10.13
CA ASN A 264 22.59 -33.96 -10.36
C ASN A 264 21.23 -34.09 -9.66
N MET A 265 21.09 -33.65 -8.41
CA MET A 265 19.81 -33.67 -7.68
C MET A 265 18.72 -32.86 -8.38
N LEU A 266 19.05 -31.65 -8.88
CA LEU A 266 18.09 -30.82 -9.59
C LEU A 266 17.76 -31.39 -10.98
N ASN A 267 18.74 -31.91 -11.70
CA ASN A 267 18.54 -32.48 -13.02
C ASN A 267 17.72 -33.78 -12.96
N LEU A 268 17.99 -34.68 -12.01
CA LEU A 268 17.17 -35.85 -11.72
C LEU A 268 15.71 -35.47 -11.43
N LEU A 269 15.45 -34.34 -10.76
CA LEU A 269 14.09 -33.86 -10.51
C LEU A 269 13.39 -33.26 -11.75
N ILE A 270 14.16 -32.73 -12.72
CA ILE A 270 13.65 -32.32 -14.04
C ILE A 270 13.25 -33.57 -14.84
N HIS A 271 14.17 -34.54 -14.95
CA HIS A 271 13.93 -35.80 -15.66
C HIS A 271 12.81 -36.63 -15.02
N ARG A 272 12.73 -36.75 -13.68
CA ARG A 272 11.66 -37.45 -12.96
C ARG A 272 10.26 -36.88 -13.19
N LYS A 273 10.16 -35.64 -13.70
CA LYS A 273 8.90 -35.00 -14.11
C LYS A 273 8.62 -35.12 -15.60
N ASN A 274 9.49 -35.76 -16.38
CA ASN A 274 9.47 -35.87 -17.83
C ASN A 274 9.36 -34.46 -18.46
N LEU A 275 10.40 -33.64 -18.24
CA LEU A 275 10.53 -32.24 -18.68
C LEU A 275 11.72 -32.05 -19.64
N ASN A 276 11.90 -33.00 -20.57
CA ASN A 276 13.06 -33.10 -21.48
C ASN A 276 13.30 -31.86 -22.38
N TYR A 277 12.35 -30.93 -22.43
CA TYR A 277 12.44 -29.64 -23.13
C TYR A 277 12.96 -28.49 -22.25
N LEU A 278 13.40 -28.79 -21.02
CA LEU A 278 14.18 -27.91 -20.16
C LEU A 278 15.59 -28.49 -20.01
N HIS A 279 16.59 -27.63 -20.15
CA HIS A 279 17.98 -27.92 -19.83
C HIS A 279 18.38 -27.10 -18.60
N LEU A 280 19.14 -27.73 -17.69
CA LEU A 280 19.82 -27.08 -16.58
C LEU A 280 21.30 -27.12 -16.93
N ASP A 281 21.95 -25.96 -17.03
CA ASP A 281 23.38 -25.88 -17.30
C ASP A 281 24.21 -25.93 -16.00
N TYR A 282 25.55 -26.01 -16.11
CA TYR A 282 26.43 -26.22 -14.96
C TYR A 282 26.59 -24.97 -14.07
N ASN A 283 26.25 -23.79 -14.59
CA ASN A 283 26.07 -22.54 -13.83
C ASN A 283 24.63 -22.37 -13.32
N PHE A 284 23.82 -23.43 -13.36
CA PHE A 284 22.46 -23.52 -12.83
C PHE A 284 21.42 -22.60 -13.50
N ASN A 285 21.63 -22.12 -14.74
CA ASN A 285 20.51 -21.54 -15.51
C ASN A 285 19.57 -22.67 -15.96
N LEU A 286 18.27 -22.39 -15.94
CA LEU A 286 17.24 -23.31 -16.43
C LEU A 286 16.71 -22.69 -17.73
N LYS A 287 17.18 -23.22 -18.86
CA LYS A 287 16.91 -22.72 -20.21
C LYS A 287 15.89 -23.67 -20.88
N PRO A 288 14.86 -23.16 -21.60
CA PRO A 288 14.03 -24.01 -22.44
C PRO A 288 14.78 -24.35 -23.74
N VAL A 289 14.83 -25.63 -24.11
CA VAL A 289 15.54 -26.10 -25.32
C VAL A 289 14.81 -25.66 -26.61
N LYS A 290 13.49 -25.43 -26.51
CA LYS A 290 12.62 -24.99 -27.60
C LYS A 290 11.53 -24.05 -27.07
N THR A 291 10.85 -23.34 -27.94
CA THR A 291 9.62 -22.60 -27.60
C THR A 291 8.55 -23.55 -27.06
N LEU A 292 8.10 -23.31 -25.82
CA LEU A 292 7.19 -24.21 -25.11
C LEU A 292 5.72 -23.91 -25.41
N THR A 293 4.95 -24.97 -25.70
CA THR A 293 3.49 -24.90 -25.77
C THR A 293 2.87 -24.47 -24.43
N THR A 294 1.63 -24.00 -24.45
CA THR A 294 0.90 -23.62 -23.22
C THR A 294 0.72 -24.79 -22.24
N LYS A 295 0.66 -26.04 -22.73
CA LYS A 295 0.60 -27.27 -21.93
C LYS A 295 1.95 -27.57 -21.26
N GLU A 296 3.04 -27.56 -22.04
CA GLU A 296 4.40 -27.73 -21.52
C GLU A 296 4.74 -26.64 -20.49
N ARG A 297 4.51 -25.37 -20.82
CA ARG A 297 4.75 -24.22 -19.91
C ARG A 297 3.96 -24.30 -18.60
N LYS A 298 2.74 -24.85 -18.62
CA LYS A 298 1.96 -25.10 -17.40
C LYS A 298 2.52 -26.27 -16.57
N LYS A 299 3.01 -27.33 -17.22
CA LYS A 299 3.61 -28.52 -16.56
C LYS A 299 4.98 -28.21 -15.96
N SER A 300 5.81 -27.44 -16.65
CA SER A 300 7.21 -27.16 -16.30
C SER A 300 7.40 -25.97 -15.34
N ARG A 301 6.32 -25.28 -14.96
CA ARG A 301 6.37 -24.16 -14.01
C ARG A 301 6.75 -24.64 -12.61
N PHE A 302 8.04 -24.65 -12.33
CA PHE A 302 8.57 -24.86 -10.98
C PHE A 302 8.17 -23.72 -10.02
N GLY A 303 8.17 -24.05 -8.72
CA GLY A 303 7.88 -23.10 -7.65
C GLY A 303 9.14 -22.63 -6.93
N ASN A 304 8.96 -21.72 -5.98
CA ASN A 304 10.07 -21.07 -5.26
C ASN A 304 11.02 -22.04 -4.55
N ALA A 305 10.57 -23.24 -4.14
CA ALA A 305 11.42 -24.26 -3.52
C ALA A 305 12.58 -24.71 -4.43
N PHE A 306 12.27 -25.05 -5.68
CA PHE A 306 13.25 -25.49 -6.68
C PHE A 306 14.19 -24.34 -7.05
N HIS A 307 13.61 -23.20 -7.43
CA HIS A 307 14.41 -22.06 -7.88
C HIS A 307 15.26 -21.45 -6.77
N LEU A 308 14.78 -21.34 -5.53
CA LEU A 308 15.61 -20.81 -4.44
C LEU A 308 16.76 -21.76 -4.08
N CYS A 309 16.56 -23.08 -4.16
CA CYS A 309 17.66 -24.04 -4.01
C CYS A 309 18.70 -23.89 -5.13
N ARG A 310 18.24 -23.84 -6.38
CA ARG A 310 19.07 -23.59 -7.58
C ARG A 310 19.94 -22.33 -7.45
N GLU A 311 19.36 -21.22 -7.01
CA GLU A 311 20.10 -19.96 -6.85
C GLU A 311 21.11 -20.00 -5.68
N ILE A 312 20.86 -20.80 -4.63
CA ILE A 312 21.85 -21.03 -3.57
C ILE A 312 23.02 -21.86 -4.11
N LEU A 313 22.73 -22.92 -4.86
CA LEU A 313 23.76 -23.75 -5.49
C LEU A 313 24.60 -22.95 -6.49
N ARG A 314 23.99 -22.03 -7.25
CA ARG A 314 24.73 -21.04 -8.06
C ARG A 314 25.67 -20.18 -7.22
N LEU A 315 25.21 -19.65 -6.09
CA LEU A 315 26.08 -18.83 -5.21
C LEU A 315 27.25 -19.66 -4.68
N THR A 316 27.02 -20.91 -4.28
CA THR A 316 28.07 -21.84 -3.87
C THR A 316 29.05 -22.11 -5.02
N LYS A 317 28.54 -22.42 -6.23
CA LYS A 317 29.33 -22.67 -7.45
C LYS A 317 30.26 -21.49 -7.76
N LEU A 318 29.75 -20.25 -7.78
CA LEU A 318 30.56 -19.05 -7.99
C LEU A 318 31.70 -18.88 -6.96
N VAL A 319 31.47 -19.24 -5.70
CA VAL A 319 32.49 -19.17 -4.63
C VAL A 319 33.52 -20.29 -4.78
N VAL A 320 33.08 -21.52 -5.07
CA VAL A 320 33.97 -22.67 -5.32
C VAL A 320 34.84 -22.39 -6.54
N ASP A 321 34.23 -22.07 -7.69
CA ASP A 321 34.90 -21.79 -8.96
C ASP A 321 36.00 -20.72 -8.84
N ALA A 322 35.77 -19.68 -8.02
CA ALA A 322 36.78 -18.65 -7.76
C ALA A 322 38.03 -19.23 -7.07
N ASN A 323 37.84 -20.11 -6.09
CA ASN A 323 38.95 -20.81 -5.43
C ASN A 323 39.62 -21.85 -6.35
N ILE A 324 38.86 -22.49 -7.25
CA ILE A 324 39.43 -23.38 -8.27
C ILE A 324 40.34 -22.61 -9.23
N GLN A 325 39.92 -21.43 -9.71
CA GLN A 325 40.75 -20.58 -10.59
C GLN A 325 42.04 -20.09 -9.91
N PHE A 326 42.02 -19.87 -8.60
CA PHE A 326 43.23 -19.61 -7.81
C PHE A 326 44.13 -20.85 -7.72
N ARG A 327 43.55 -22.02 -7.41
CA ARG A 327 44.30 -23.29 -7.29
C ARG A 327 44.87 -23.81 -8.62
N LEU A 328 44.30 -23.43 -9.75
CA LEU A 328 44.85 -23.68 -11.10
C LEU A 328 45.98 -22.71 -11.49
N GLY A 329 46.34 -21.74 -10.65
CA GLY A 329 47.35 -20.72 -10.96
C GLY A 329 46.86 -19.59 -11.90
N ASN A 330 45.61 -19.62 -12.36
CA ASN A 330 45.08 -18.64 -13.31
C ASN A 330 44.81 -17.24 -12.70
N VAL A 331 44.74 -17.15 -11.37
CA VAL A 331 44.36 -15.93 -10.65
C VAL A 331 45.14 -15.84 -9.34
N ASP A 332 45.69 -14.68 -9.01
CA ASP A 332 46.43 -14.46 -7.75
C ASP A 332 45.53 -14.40 -6.50
N ALA A 333 46.16 -14.46 -5.31
CA ALA A 333 45.45 -14.49 -4.03
C ALA A 333 44.67 -13.18 -3.72
N PHE A 334 45.17 -12.02 -4.15
CA PHE A 334 44.50 -10.72 -3.95
C PHE A 334 43.26 -10.59 -4.85
N GLN A 335 43.35 -11.07 -6.09
CA GLN A 335 42.23 -11.17 -7.03
C GLN A 335 41.20 -12.22 -6.59
N LEU A 336 41.61 -13.32 -5.95
CA LEU A 336 40.68 -14.23 -5.28
C LEU A 336 39.93 -13.49 -4.17
N ALA A 337 40.63 -12.76 -3.30
CA ALA A 337 40.03 -12.02 -2.19
C ALA A 337 39.06 -10.92 -2.67
N ASP A 338 39.43 -10.11 -3.67
CA ASP A 338 38.56 -9.12 -4.31
C ASP A 338 37.39 -9.80 -5.05
N GLY A 339 37.63 -10.96 -5.68
CA GLY A 339 36.60 -11.79 -6.29
C GLY A 339 35.53 -12.26 -5.29
N LEU A 340 35.95 -12.78 -4.14
CA LEU A 340 35.05 -13.17 -3.04
C LEU A 340 34.29 -11.96 -2.48
N GLN A 341 34.98 -10.82 -2.31
CA GLN A 341 34.34 -9.54 -1.92
C GLN A 341 33.26 -9.16 -2.93
N TYR A 342 33.57 -9.24 -4.22
CA TYR A 342 32.66 -8.91 -5.29
C TYR A 342 31.45 -9.85 -5.31
N ILE A 343 31.64 -11.17 -5.18
CA ILE A 343 30.55 -12.15 -5.11
C ILE A 343 29.60 -11.80 -3.97
N PHE A 344 30.10 -11.71 -2.72
CA PHE A 344 29.23 -11.48 -1.56
C PHE A 344 28.61 -10.08 -1.53
N SER A 345 29.23 -9.08 -2.17
CA SER A 345 28.65 -7.75 -2.37
C SER A 345 27.56 -7.71 -3.44
N HIS A 346 27.65 -8.54 -4.49
CA HIS A 346 26.82 -8.46 -5.69
C HIS A 346 26.00 -9.73 -5.98
N VAL A 347 25.71 -10.57 -4.96
CA VAL A 347 24.82 -11.75 -5.07
C VAL A 347 23.49 -11.42 -5.78
N GLY A 348 22.93 -10.23 -5.54
CA GLY A 348 21.70 -9.78 -6.22
C GLY A 348 21.81 -9.56 -7.74
N GLN A 349 23.03 -9.40 -8.26
CA GLN A 349 23.33 -9.25 -9.69
C GLN A 349 23.77 -10.58 -10.30
N LEU A 350 24.64 -11.33 -9.60
CA LEU A 350 25.20 -12.60 -10.07
C LEU A 350 24.23 -13.79 -10.01
N THR A 351 23.21 -13.74 -9.16
CA THR A 351 22.22 -14.83 -9.02
C THR A 351 20.84 -14.45 -9.60
N GLY A 352 19.94 -13.98 -8.74
CA GLY A 352 18.50 -13.96 -9.01
C GLY A 352 17.64 -14.34 -7.79
N MET A 353 18.24 -14.74 -6.66
CA MET A 353 17.56 -15.20 -5.44
C MET A 353 16.37 -14.32 -4.98
N TYR A 354 16.48 -12.99 -5.12
CA TYR A 354 15.45 -12.03 -4.73
C TYR A 354 14.12 -12.22 -5.46
N ARG A 355 14.13 -12.79 -6.68
CA ARG A 355 12.92 -13.11 -7.47
C ARG A 355 12.07 -14.19 -6.80
N TYR A 356 12.73 -15.15 -6.13
CA TYR A 356 12.08 -16.31 -5.50
C TYR A 356 11.87 -16.12 -3.98
N LYS A 357 12.62 -15.18 -3.36
CA LYS A 357 12.40 -14.74 -1.98
C LYS A 357 12.78 -13.27 -1.77
N TYR A 358 11.86 -12.35 -2.04
CA TYR A 358 12.13 -10.91 -2.00
C TYR A 358 12.64 -10.35 -0.63
N ARG A 359 12.35 -11.01 0.50
CA ARG A 359 12.88 -10.60 1.83
C ARG A 359 14.41 -10.60 1.89
N LEU A 360 15.09 -11.34 1.00
CA LEU A 360 16.55 -11.33 0.81
C LEU A 360 17.12 -9.96 0.38
N MET A 361 16.28 -9.02 -0.07
CA MET A 361 16.66 -7.62 -0.25
C MET A 361 17.17 -6.96 1.05
N ARG A 362 16.88 -7.51 2.25
CA ARG A 362 17.53 -7.10 3.50
C ARG A 362 19.04 -7.34 3.44
N GLN A 363 19.45 -8.56 3.09
CA GLN A 363 20.86 -8.94 2.96
C GLN A 363 21.56 -8.17 1.84
N ILE A 364 20.98 -8.09 0.63
CA ILE A 364 21.59 -7.35 -0.49
C ILE A 364 21.86 -5.89 -0.10
N ARG A 365 20.92 -5.22 0.59
CA ARG A 365 21.14 -3.86 1.08
C ARG A 365 22.24 -3.80 2.13
N MET A 366 22.22 -4.70 3.11
CA MET A 366 23.26 -4.77 4.15
C MET A 366 24.67 -4.98 3.56
N CYS A 367 24.85 -5.86 2.58
CA CYS A 367 26.14 -6.04 1.91
C CYS A 367 26.57 -4.79 1.12
N LYS A 368 25.64 -4.06 0.49
CA LYS A 368 25.94 -2.76 -0.14
C LYS A 368 26.32 -1.69 0.90
N ASP A 369 25.64 -1.66 2.05
CA ASP A 369 25.95 -0.71 3.12
C ASP A 369 27.32 -1.02 3.76
N LEU A 370 27.66 -2.31 3.96
CA LEU A 370 29.00 -2.77 4.36
C LEU A 370 30.06 -2.43 3.29
N LYS A 371 29.77 -2.60 2.00
CA LYS A 371 30.68 -2.22 0.91
C LYS A 371 31.01 -0.74 0.97
N HIS A 372 30.02 0.13 1.23
CA HIS A 372 30.28 1.57 1.37
C HIS A 372 31.12 1.89 2.62
N LEU A 373 30.84 1.24 3.74
CA LEU A 373 31.61 1.38 4.98
C LEU A 373 33.09 1.02 4.76
N ILE A 374 33.36 -0.17 4.20
CA ILE A 374 34.72 -0.68 3.98
C ILE A 374 35.46 0.15 2.93
N TYR A 375 34.87 0.39 1.77
CA TYR A 375 35.58 1.05 0.66
C TYR A 375 36.00 2.49 0.99
N TYR A 376 35.26 3.20 1.85
CA TYR A 376 35.62 4.57 2.25
C TYR A 376 36.65 4.62 3.40
N ARG A 377 36.95 3.50 4.07
CA ARG A 377 38.05 3.37 5.04
C ARG A 377 39.28 2.62 4.47
N PHE A 378 39.11 1.91 3.34
CA PHE A 378 40.18 1.19 2.63
C PHE A 378 40.80 2.04 1.50
N ASN A 379 39.99 2.74 0.71
CA ASN A 379 40.47 3.58 -0.40
C ASN A 379 40.77 5.01 0.09
N THR A 380 41.72 5.14 1.01
CA THR A 380 42.16 6.40 1.63
C THR A 380 43.67 6.59 1.49
N GLY A 381 44.12 7.85 1.51
CA GLY A 381 45.53 8.18 1.30
C GLY A 381 45.98 7.85 -0.14
N PRO A 382 47.07 7.07 -0.34
CA PRO A 382 47.57 6.72 -1.67
C PRO A 382 46.68 5.71 -2.41
N VAL A 383 45.79 4.99 -1.73
CA VAL A 383 44.93 3.95 -2.34
C VAL A 383 43.77 4.60 -3.10
N GLY A 384 43.86 4.58 -4.43
CA GLY A 384 42.87 5.16 -5.33
C GLY A 384 41.52 4.44 -5.40
N LYS A 385 40.64 4.93 -6.28
CA LYS A 385 39.34 4.29 -6.58
C LYS A 385 39.51 3.23 -7.67
N GLY A 386 39.70 1.97 -7.27
CA GLY A 386 39.78 0.82 -8.19
C GLY A 386 39.19 -0.47 -7.62
N PRO A 387 39.21 -1.57 -8.40
CA PRO A 387 39.16 -2.93 -7.86
C PRO A 387 40.42 -3.22 -7.03
N GLY A 388 40.37 -4.22 -6.14
CA GLY A 388 41.50 -4.59 -5.25
C GLY A 388 41.18 -4.55 -3.75
N CYS A 389 39.91 -4.54 -3.33
CA CYS A 389 39.51 -4.52 -1.92
C CYS A 389 39.11 -5.91 -1.45
N GLY A 390 40.08 -6.73 -1.05
CA GLY A 390 39.89 -8.15 -0.69
C GLY A 390 39.14 -8.45 0.62
N PHE A 391 38.51 -7.46 1.28
CA PHE A 391 38.02 -7.60 2.66
C PHE A 391 36.60 -8.22 2.77
N TRP A 392 36.47 -9.50 2.40
CA TRP A 392 35.18 -10.18 2.19
C TRP A 392 34.45 -10.70 3.45
N ALA A 393 35.14 -10.80 4.59
CA ALA A 393 34.60 -11.43 5.80
C ALA A 393 33.27 -10.82 6.31
N PRO A 394 33.06 -9.48 6.33
CA PRO A 394 31.79 -8.91 6.79
C PRO A 394 30.58 -9.31 5.92
N MET A 395 30.75 -9.37 4.60
CA MET A 395 29.67 -9.73 3.66
C MET A 395 29.39 -11.24 3.69
N TRP A 396 30.44 -12.07 3.78
CA TRP A 396 30.31 -13.53 3.95
C TRP A 396 29.43 -13.90 5.15
N ARG A 397 29.65 -13.24 6.30
CA ARG A 397 28.85 -13.42 7.52
C ARG A 397 27.36 -13.13 7.30
N VAL A 398 27.01 -12.10 6.54
CA VAL A 398 25.61 -11.77 6.20
C VAL A 398 24.92 -12.92 5.45
N TRP A 399 25.65 -13.60 4.56
CA TRP A 399 25.14 -14.75 3.81
C TRP A 399 25.06 -16.03 4.66
N LEU A 400 26.03 -16.29 5.55
CA LEU A 400 25.94 -17.40 6.51
C LEU A 400 24.74 -17.24 7.47
N PHE A 401 24.51 -16.05 8.02
CA PHE A 401 23.33 -15.80 8.86
C PHE A 401 22.01 -15.85 8.08
N PHE A 402 22.03 -15.58 6.78
CA PHE A 402 20.90 -15.88 5.91
C PHE A 402 20.69 -17.40 5.75
N LEU A 403 21.76 -18.18 5.52
CA LEU A 403 21.67 -19.63 5.40
C LEU A 403 21.12 -20.28 6.68
N ARG A 404 21.60 -19.86 7.85
CA ARG A 404 21.07 -20.27 9.18
C ARG A 404 19.55 -20.10 9.29
N GLY A 405 18.99 -19.03 8.71
CA GLY A 405 17.55 -18.76 8.70
C GLY A 405 16.77 -19.39 7.55
N ILE A 406 17.42 -19.78 6.46
CA ILE A 406 16.75 -20.34 5.27
C ILE A 406 16.68 -21.86 5.27
N VAL A 407 17.68 -22.54 5.86
CA VAL A 407 17.77 -24.02 5.84
C VAL A 407 16.48 -24.69 6.34
N PRO A 408 15.91 -24.37 7.53
CA PRO A 408 14.66 -25.01 7.99
C PRO A 408 13.45 -24.70 7.10
N LEU A 409 13.45 -23.57 6.40
CA LEU A 409 12.38 -23.24 5.46
C LEU A 409 12.50 -24.05 4.17
N LEU A 410 13.72 -24.22 3.66
CA LEU A 410 14.01 -25.00 2.46
C LEU A 410 13.86 -26.49 2.69
N GLU A 411 14.30 -27.03 3.82
CA GLU A 411 14.05 -28.42 4.24
C GLU A 411 12.56 -28.75 4.17
N ARG A 412 11.70 -27.93 4.79
CA ARG A 412 10.24 -28.10 4.72
C ARG A 412 9.69 -27.95 3.30
N TRP A 413 10.20 -27.00 2.52
CA TRP A 413 9.72 -26.75 1.15
C TRP A 413 10.13 -27.83 0.15
N LEU A 414 11.35 -28.37 0.28
CA LEU A 414 11.88 -29.45 -0.53
C LEU A 414 11.27 -30.79 -0.07
N GLY A 415 11.14 -31.04 1.23
CA GLY A 415 10.41 -32.18 1.77
C GLY A 415 8.98 -32.25 1.23
N ASN A 416 8.21 -31.15 1.32
CA ASN A 416 6.87 -31.07 0.74
C ASN A 416 6.84 -31.18 -0.79
N LEU A 417 7.94 -30.81 -1.49
CA LEU A 417 8.04 -30.95 -2.94
C LEU A 417 8.31 -32.41 -3.34
N LEU A 418 9.18 -33.09 -2.60
CA LEU A 418 9.58 -34.48 -2.82
C LEU A 418 8.46 -35.44 -2.41
N ALA A 419 7.91 -35.32 -1.20
CA ALA A 419 6.74 -36.08 -0.76
C ALA A 419 5.61 -36.01 -1.81
N ARG A 420 5.25 -34.80 -2.25
CA ARG A 420 4.25 -34.60 -3.32
C ARG A 420 4.63 -35.16 -4.70
N GLN A 421 5.92 -35.38 -4.97
CA GLN A 421 6.41 -35.95 -6.22
C GLN A 421 6.43 -37.49 -6.19
N PHE A 422 6.60 -38.11 -5.01
CA PHE A 422 6.64 -39.56 -4.82
C PHE A 422 5.27 -40.13 -4.37
N GLU A 423 4.60 -39.49 -3.41
CA GLU A 423 3.28 -39.87 -2.87
C GLU A 423 2.11 -39.28 -3.67
N GLY A 424 2.36 -38.23 -4.46
CA GLY A 424 1.36 -37.53 -5.27
C GLY A 424 0.64 -36.38 -4.54
N ARG A 425 -0.57 -36.02 -5.00
CA ARG A 425 -1.38 -34.94 -4.40
C ARG A 425 -2.72 -35.47 -3.89
N HIS A 426 -2.97 -35.36 -2.59
CA HIS A 426 -4.30 -35.58 -2.02
C HIS A 426 -5.28 -34.51 -2.53
N SER A 427 -6.34 -34.94 -3.23
CA SER A 427 -7.29 -34.05 -3.91
C SER A 427 -8.30 -33.38 -2.96
N LYS A 428 -8.62 -34.04 -1.84
CA LYS A 428 -9.59 -33.59 -0.80
C LYS A 428 -9.04 -33.56 0.62
N GLY A 429 -7.74 -33.82 0.83
CA GLY A 429 -7.16 -34.01 2.17
C GLY A 429 -7.10 -32.77 3.09
N VAL A 430 -7.34 -31.57 2.57
CA VAL A 430 -7.37 -30.33 3.38
C VAL A 430 -8.57 -29.48 2.99
N ALA A 431 -9.39 -29.12 3.98
CA ALA A 431 -10.51 -28.20 3.80
C ALA A 431 -10.01 -26.83 3.33
N LYS A 432 -10.65 -26.26 2.30
CA LYS A 432 -10.23 -24.98 1.73
C LYS A 432 -10.82 -23.82 2.55
N THR A 433 -9.96 -23.06 3.22
CA THR A 433 -10.35 -21.84 3.95
C THR A 433 -11.13 -20.86 3.08
N VAL A 434 -12.13 -20.19 3.67
CA VAL A 434 -12.95 -19.18 3.01
C VAL A 434 -12.16 -17.88 2.91
N THR A 435 -11.62 -17.59 1.72
CA THR A 435 -10.92 -16.34 1.44
C THR A 435 -11.87 -15.30 0.84
N LYS A 436 -11.44 -14.03 0.76
CA LYS A 436 -12.20 -12.88 0.23
C LYS A 436 -13.00 -13.17 -1.05
N GLN A 437 -12.48 -13.97 -1.97
CA GLN A 437 -13.13 -14.33 -3.23
C GLN A 437 -14.38 -15.22 -3.07
N ARG A 438 -14.50 -15.94 -1.95
CA ARG A 438 -15.57 -16.93 -1.70
C ARG A 438 -16.58 -16.50 -0.65
N VAL A 439 -16.38 -15.37 0.03
CA VAL A 439 -17.26 -14.92 1.13
C VAL A 439 -18.72 -14.85 0.69
N GLU A 440 -19.02 -14.18 -0.42
CA GLU A 440 -20.40 -14.06 -0.92
C GLU A 440 -20.99 -15.43 -1.33
N SER A 441 -20.21 -16.27 -2.02
CA SER A 441 -20.67 -17.60 -2.46
C SER A 441 -20.84 -18.60 -1.32
N HIS A 442 -20.06 -18.45 -0.24
CA HIS A 442 -20.16 -19.30 0.94
C HIS A 442 -21.34 -18.89 1.81
N PHE A 443 -21.55 -17.58 2.00
CA PHE A 443 -22.76 -17.05 2.64
C PHE A 443 -24.04 -17.55 1.93
N ASP A 444 -24.07 -17.52 0.59
CA ASP A 444 -25.20 -18.06 -0.18
C ASP A 444 -25.36 -19.59 -0.06
N LEU A 445 -24.28 -20.32 0.22
CA LEU A 445 -24.31 -21.77 0.45
C LEU A 445 -24.85 -22.10 1.85
N GLU A 446 -24.34 -21.42 2.88
CA GLU A 446 -24.78 -21.57 4.28
C GLU A 446 -26.24 -21.15 4.46
N LEU A 447 -26.64 -20.02 3.85
CA LEU A 447 -28.03 -19.56 3.86
C LEU A 447 -28.98 -20.58 3.23
N ARG A 448 -28.58 -21.22 2.12
CA ARG A 448 -29.36 -22.29 1.48
C ARG A 448 -29.43 -23.53 2.35
N ALA A 449 -28.35 -23.90 3.05
CA ALA A 449 -28.34 -25.02 3.97
C ALA A 449 -29.27 -24.77 5.17
N ALA A 450 -29.19 -23.59 5.79
CA ALA A 450 -30.07 -23.20 6.91
C ALA A 450 -31.55 -23.24 6.52
N VAL A 451 -31.92 -22.64 5.38
CA VAL A 451 -33.31 -22.71 4.86
C VAL A 451 -33.73 -24.15 4.57
N MET A 452 -32.83 -25.01 4.07
CA MET A 452 -33.14 -26.42 3.84
C MET A 452 -33.42 -27.18 5.14
N HIS A 453 -32.72 -26.87 6.24
CA HIS A 453 -33.01 -27.45 7.56
C HIS A 453 -34.40 -27.00 8.06
N ASP A 454 -34.65 -25.69 8.12
CA ASP A 454 -35.94 -25.15 8.55
C ASP A 454 -37.12 -25.68 7.70
N VAL A 455 -36.93 -25.88 6.39
CA VAL A 455 -37.94 -26.48 5.50
C VAL A 455 -38.19 -27.96 5.81
N LEU A 456 -37.17 -28.74 6.17
CA LEU A 456 -37.35 -30.15 6.50
C LEU A 456 -38.05 -30.35 7.84
N ASP A 457 -37.80 -29.44 8.79
CA ASP A 457 -38.39 -29.46 10.13
C ASP A 457 -39.84 -28.93 10.13
N ALA A 458 -40.14 -27.91 9.31
CA ALA A 458 -41.49 -27.34 9.18
C ALA A 458 -42.47 -28.20 8.35
N MET A 459 -42.00 -29.27 7.69
CA MET A 459 -42.81 -30.08 6.77
C MET A 459 -43.26 -31.39 7.42
N PRO A 460 -44.56 -31.74 7.37
CA PRO A 460 -45.06 -32.98 7.93
C PRO A 460 -44.50 -34.21 7.20
N GLU A 461 -44.53 -35.35 7.90
CA GLU A 461 -43.97 -36.60 7.41
C GLU A 461 -44.73 -37.08 6.16
N GLY A 462 -44.01 -37.20 5.03
CA GLY A 462 -44.57 -37.58 3.72
C GLY A 462 -44.30 -36.59 2.58
N ILE A 463 -44.04 -35.30 2.85
CA ILE A 463 -43.94 -34.26 1.78
C ILE A 463 -42.49 -33.74 1.57
N LYS A 464 -41.52 -34.26 2.34
CA LYS A 464 -40.23 -33.60 2.64
C LYS A 464 -39.30 -33.34 1.43
N GLN A 465 -39.15 -34.26 0.46
CA GLN A 465 -38.07 -34.16 -0.54
C GLN A 465 -38.40 -33.36 -1.81
N ASN A 466 -39.60 -33.50 -2.38
CA ASN A 466 -39.90 -32.94 -3.72
C ASN A 466 -40.14 -31.42 -3.74
N LYS A 467 -40.66 -30.82 -2.65
CA LYS A 467 -41.02 -29.39 -2.61
C LYS A 467 -39.88 -28.46 -2.20
N ALA A 468 -38.82 -28.97 -1.56
CA ALA A 468 -37.75 -28.14 -1.00
C ALA A 468 -36.99 -27.32 -2.07
N ARG A 469 -36.78 -27.89 -3.27
CA ARG A 469 -36.16 -27.17 -4.41
C ARG A 469 -37.00 -25.98 -4.87
N THR A 470 -38.33 -26.12 -4.89
CA THR A 470 -39.27 -25.05 -5.27
C THR A 470 -39.28 -23.94 -4.22
N ILE A 471 -39.24 -24.28 -2.93
CA ILE A 471 -39.12 -23.29 -1.84
C ILE A 471 -37.82 -22.48 -1.97
N LEU A 472 -36.69 -23.12 -2.31
CA LEU A 472 -35.44 -22.41 -2.60
C LEU A 472 -35.49 -21.52 -3.86
N GLN A 473 -36.36 -21.82 -4.83
CA GLN A 473 -36.62 -20.93 -5.96
C GLN A 473 -37.42 -19.71 -5.51
N HIS A 474 -38.50 -19.89 -4.72
CA HIS A 474 -39.25 -18.78 -4.12
C HIS A 474 -38.37 -17.88 -3.24
N LEU A 475 -37.48 -18.43 -2.41
CA LEU A 475 -36.47 -17.66 -1.66
C LEU A 475 -35.56 -16.83 -2.57
N SER A 476 -35.13 -17.43 -3.69
CA SER A 476 -34.25 -16.75 -4.67
C SER A 476 -34.99 -15.62 -5.39
N GLU A 477 -36.30 -15.78 -5.64
CA GLU A 477 -37.14 -14.78 -6.28
C GLU A 477 -37.53 -13.65 -5.31
N ALA A 478 -37.95 -13.97 -4.08
CA ALA A 478 -38.20 -12.98 -3.04
C ALA A 478 -36.99 -12.06 -2.80
N TRP A 479 -35.76 -12.60 -2.88
CA TRP A 479 -34.52 -11.81 -2.86
C TRP A 479 -34.31 -10.92 -4.11
N ARG A 480 -34.81 -11.31 -5.29
CA ARG A 480 -34.81 -10.45 -6.49
C ARG A 480 -35.82 -9.32 -6.32
N CYS A 481 -37.08 -9.65 -5.99
CA CYS A 481 -38.14 -8.70 -5.71
C CYS A 481 -37.71 -7.66 -4.66
N TRP A 482 -37.11 -8.09 -3.55
CA TRP A 482 -36.59 -7.17 -2.52
C TRP A 482 -35.56 -6.16 -3.07
N LYS A 483 -34.62 -6.61 -3.92
CA LYS A 483 -33.62 -5.73 -4.55
C LYS A 483 -34.23 -4.79 -5.60
N ALA A 484 -35.31 -5.20 -6.26
CA ALA A 484 -36.07 -4.43 -7.25
C ALA A 484 -37.12 -3.50 -6.60
N ASN A 485 -37.35 -3.65 -5.29
CA ASN A 485 -38.46 -3.05 -4.53
C ASN A 485 -39.87 -3.43 -5.05
N ILE A 486 -39.98 -4.59 -5.70
CA ILE A 486 -41.27 -5.13 -6.14
C ILE A 486 -41.92 -5.86 -4.95
N PRO A 487 -43.21 -5.60 -4.64
CA PRO A 487 -43.90 -6.33 -3.59
C PRO A 487 -44.01 -7.82 -3.96
N TRP A 488 -43.42 -8.68 -3.13
CA TRP A 488 -43.45 -10.12 -3.34
C TRP A 488 -44.63 -10.73 -2.60
N LYS A 489 -45.65 -11.18 -3.35
CA LYS A 489 -46.77 -11.99 -2.83
C LYS A 489 -47.05 -13.14 -3.81
N VAL A 490 -47.13 -14.36 -3.29
CA VAL A 490 -47.40 -15.57 -4.07
C VAL A 490 -48.78 -16.12 -3.69
N PRO A 491 -49.76 -16.13 -4.61
CA PRO A 491 -51.06 -16.75 -4.36
C PRO A 491 -50.91 -18.25 -3.99
N GLY A 492 -51.62 -18.69 -2.96
CA GLY A 492 -51.62 -20.10 -2.53
C GLY A 492 -50.35 -20.60 -1.81
N LEU A 493 -49.38 -19.74 -1.48
CA LEU A 493 -48.22 -20.14 -0.68
C LEU A 493 -48.61 -20.27 0.80
N PRO A 494 -48.24 -21.36 1.51
CA PRO A 494 -48.51 -21.49 2.94
C PRO A 494 -47.81 -20.42 3.78
N VAL A 495 -48.57 -19.76 4.67
CA VAL A 495 -48.09 -18.67 5.54
C VAL A 495 -46.81 -19.00 6.34
N PRO A 496 -46.60 -20.22 6.89
CA PRO A 496 -45.34 -20.56 7.55
C PRO A 496 -44.12 -20.48 6.62
N ILE A 497 -44.27 -20.91 5.36
CA ILE A 497 -43.20 -20.87 4.35
C ILE A 497 -42.96 -19.43 3.90
N GLU A 498 -44.02 -18.63 3.74
CA GLU A 498 -43.93 -17.20 3.43
C GLU A 498 -43.13 -16.45 4.51
N ASN A 499 -43.51 -16.61 5.79
CA ASN A 499 -42.83 -15.98 6.93
C ASN A 499 -41.37 -16.42 7.06
N MET A 500 -41.07 -17.71 6.84
CA MET A 500 -39.70 -18.23 6.82
C MET A 500 -38.88 -17.58 5.70
N ILE A 501 -39.41 -17.49 4.47
CA ILE A 501 -38.74 -16.81 3.36
C ILE A 501 -38.48 -15.34 3.70
N LEU A 502 -39.47 -14.62 4.20
CA LEU A 502 -39.33 -13.20 4.58
C LEU A 502 -38.26 -12.99 5.67
N ARG A 503 -38.18 -13.87 6.68
CA ARG A 503 -37.13 -13.85 7.72
C ARG A 503 -35.72 -13.97 7.12
N TYR A 504 -35.50 -14.91 6.21
CA TYR A 504 -34.19 -15.10 5.57
C TYR A 504 -33.86 -14.04 4.53
N VAL A 505 -34.85 -13.51 3.81
CA VAL A 505 -34.68 -12.35 2.92
C VAL A 505 -34.27 -11.10 3.72
N LYS A 506 -34.88 -10.86 4.89
CA LYS A 506 -34.47 -9.77 5.79
C LYS A 506 -33.05 -9.95 6.31
N SER A 507 -32.71 -11.13 6.86
CA SER A 507 -31.33 -11.43 7.30
C SER A 507 -30.28 -11.19 6.20
N LYS A 508 -30.60 -11.58 4.95
CA LYS A 508 -29.75 -11.31 3.79
C LYS A 508 -29.68 -9.83 3.41
N ALA A 509 -30.78 -9.09 3.53
CA ALA A 509 -30.83 -7.66 3.31
C ALA A 509 -29.97 -6.89 4.32
N ASP A 510 -30.05 -7.24 5.60
CA ASP A 510 -29.27 -6.64 6.68
C ASP A 510 -27.77 -6.84 6.44
N TRP A 511 -27.34 -8.08 6.16
CA TRP A 511 -25.96 -8.38 5.78
C TRP A 511 -25.51 -7.60 4.54
N TRP A 512 -26.34 -7.56 3.49
CA TRP A 512 -25.99 -6.90 2.23
C TRP A 512 -25.85 -5.38 2.38
N THR A 513 -26.66 -4.77 3.24
CA THR A 513 -26.67 -3.34 3.54
C THR A 513 -25.49 -2.96 4.45
N ASN A 514 -25.24 -3.72 5.51
CA ASN A 514 -24.06 -3.53 6.38
C ASN A 514 -22.74 -3.63 5.60
N VAL A 515 -22.65 -4.60 4.67
CA VAL A 515 -21.48 -4.73 3.78
C VAL A 515 -21.38 -3.56 2.78
N ALA A 516 -22.49 -2.91 2.39
CA ALA A 516 -22.44 -1.69 1.59
C ALA A 516 -21.88 -0.50 2.40
N HIS A 517 -22.41 -0.24 3.60
CA HIS A 517 -21.90 0.84 4.47
C HIS A 517 -20.43 0.66 4.84
N TYR A 518 -20.03 -0.55 5.25
CA TYR A 518 -18.63 -0.87 5.57
C TYR A 518 -17.68 -0.62 4.39
N ASN A 519 -18.06 -1.03 3.17
CA ASN A 519 -17.23 -0.77 2.00
C ASN A 519 -17.26 0.70 1.58
N ARG A 520 -18.39 1.40 1.73
CA ARG A 520 -18.48 2.84 1.43
C ARG A 520 -17.55 3.64 2.34
N GLU A 521 -17.53 3.37 3.64
CA GLU A 521 -16.66 4.08 4.57
C GLU A 521 -15.17 3.79 4.30
N ARG A 522 -14.84 2.55 3.91
CA ARG A 522 -13.47 2.20 3.48
C ARG A 522 -13.05 2.90 2.18
N ILE A 523 -13.95 3.06 1.22
CA ILE A 523 -13.71 3.84 -0.01
C ILE A 523 -13.52 5.32 0.34
N ARG A 524 -14.40 5.88 1.19
CA ARG A 524 -14.33 7.29 1.62
C ARG A 524 -13.02 7.64 2.34
N ARG A 525 -12.51 6.73 3.18
CA ARG A 525 -11.21 6.89 3.88
C ARG A 525 -9.97 6.60 2.99
N GLY A 526 -10.14 6.26 1.72
CA GLY A 526 -9.02 5.90 0.83
C GLY A 526 -8.30 4.60 1.21
N ALA A 527 -8.96 3.70 1.95
CA ALA A 527 -8.37 2.40 2.31
C ALA A 527 -8.20 1.50 1.07
N THR A 528 -7.34 0.48 1.17
CA THR A 528 -7.10 -0.45 0.05
C THR A 528 -8.36 -1.26 -0.29
N VAL A 529 -9.01 -0.90 -1.40
CA VAL A 529 -10.25 -1.50 -1.91
C VAL A 529 -10.08 -1.89 -3.38
N ASP A 530 -10.62 -3.04 -3.78
CA ASP A 530 -10.50 -3.54 -5.15
C ASP A 530 -11.50 -2.79 -6.07
N LYS A 531 -11.11 -2.51 -7.32
CA LYS A 531 -11.99 -1.87 -8.33
C LYS A 531 -13.36 -2.56 -8.51
N THR A 532 -13.42 -3.88 -8.31
CA THR A 532 -14.67 -4.66 -8.36
C THR A 532 -15.58 -4.39 -7.16
N VAL A 533 -15.00 -4.09 -5.98
CA VAL A 533 -15.76 -3.72 -4.78
C VAL A 533 -16.34 -2.32 -4.93
N CYS A 534 -15.61 -1.35 -5.49
CA CYS A 534 -16.15 -0.01 -5.76
C CYS A 534 -17.36 -0.08 -6.71
N ARG A 535 -17.23 -0.79 -7.84
CA ARG A 535 -18.35 -1.00 -8.79
C ARG A 535 -19.55 -1.72 -8.18
N LYS A 536 -19.30 -2.77 -7.38
CA LYS A 536 -20.38 -3.44 -6.63
C LYS A 536 -21.05 -2.47 -5.66
N ASN A 537 -20.27 -1.72 -4.89
CA ASN A 537 -20.75 -0.78 -3.88
C ASN A 537 -21.63 0.32 -4.47
N LEU A 538 -21.21 0.92 -5.60
CA LEU A 538 -22.02 1.86 -6.36
C LEU A 538 -23.39 1.25 -6.70
N GLY A 539 -23.41 0.07 -7.32
CA GLY A 539 -24.65 -0.63 -7.65
C GLY A 539 -25.48 -1.09 -6.44
N ARG A 540 -24.90 -1.18 -5.24
CA ARG A 540 -25.65 -1.38 -3.98
C ARG A 540 -26.30 -0.07 -3.52
N LEU A 541 -25.52 1.01 -3.46
CA LEU A 541 -25.99 2.33 -3.02
C LEU A 541 -27.06 2.92 -3.93
N THR A 542 -26.96 2.76 -5.26
CA THR A 542 -28.02 3.17 -6.21
C THR A 542 -29.36 2.50 -5.88
N ARG A 543 -29.36 1.20 -5.56
CA ARG A 543 -30.59 0.49 -5.18
C ARG A 543 -31.13 0.92 -3.82
N LEU A 544 -30.26 1.15 -2.83
CA LEU A 544 -30.68 1.65 -1.51
C LEU A 544 -31.30 3.04 -1.63
N TRP A 545 -30.70 3.93 -2.43
CA TRP A 545 -31.24 5.26 -2.69
C TRP A 545 -32.60 5.18 -3.39
N LEU A 546 -32.73 4.38 -4.46
CA LEU A 546 -34.01 4.23 -5.18
C LEU A 546 -35.12 3.58 -4.33
N LYS A 547 -34.79 2.65 -3.42
CA LYS A 547 -35.76 2.09 -2.47
C LYS A 547 -36.28 3.18 -1.51
N ALA A 548 -35.40 4.03 -1.00
CA ALA A 548 -35.78 5.15 -0.15
C ALA A 548 -36.54 6.24 -0.92
N GLU A 549 -36.21 6.47 -2.19
CA GLU A 549 -36.88 7.43 -3.05
C GLU A 549 -38.30 6.99 -3.41
N GLN A 550 -38.49 5.72 -3.79
CA GLN A 550 -39.83 5.14 -3.99
C GLN A 550 -40.72 5.27 -2.75
N GLU A 551 -40.17 5.00 -1.57
CA GLU A 551 -40.86 5.17 -0.28
C GLU A 551 -41.23 6.65 -0.03
N ARG A 552 -40.32 7.58 -0.34
CA ARG A 552 -40.55 9.04 -0.22
C ARG A 552 -41.70 9.53 -1.12
N GLN A 553 -41.76 9.05 -2.35
CA GLN A 553 -42.81 9.39 -3.33
C GLN A 553 -44.16 8.78 -2.91
N HIS A 554 -44.16 7.53 -2.44
CA HIS A 554 -45.37 6.88 -1.94
C HIS A 554 -45.96 7.61 -0.72
N ASN A 555 -45.12 7.97 0.26
CA ASN A 555 -45.58 8.66 1.46
C ASN A 555 -46.09 10.08 1.15
N TYR A 556 -45.52 10.81 0.19
CA TYR A 556 -46.11 12.08 -0.28
C TYR A 556 -47.54 11.92 -0.82
N LEU A 557 -47.80 10.90 -1.65
CA LEU A 557 -49.14 10.66 -2.21
C LEU A 557 -50.14 10.13 -1.16
N LYS A 558 -49.64 9.53 -0.08
CA LYS A 558 -50.45 8.94 0.99
C LYS A 558 -50.77 9.94 2.10
N ASP A 559 -49.78 10.71 2.54
CA ASP A 559 -49.88 11.67 3.64
C ASP A 559 -50.39 13.04 3.15
N GLY A 560 -50.23 13.33 1.85
CA GLY A 560 -50.65 14.57 1.19
C GLY A 560 -49.52 15.62 1.08
N PRO A 561 -49.82 16.81 0.52
CA PRO A 561 -48.84 17.89 0.42
C PRO A 561 -48.33 18.33 1.78
N TYR A 562 -47.00 18.31 1.96
CA TYR A 562 -46.36 18.73 3.21
C TYR A 562 -46.38 20.25 3.45
N VAL A 563 -46.66 21.04 2.41
CA VAL A 563 -46.84 22.50 2.52
C VAL A 563 -48.32 22.74 2.83
N THR A 564 -48.60 23.42 3.94
CA THR A 564 -49.99 23.72 4.29
C THR A 564 -50.61 24.71 3.29
N PRO A 565 -51.95 24.70 3.09
CA PRO A 565 -52.60 25.67 2.19
C PRO A 565 -52.33 27.13 2.59
N GLU A 566 -52.20 27.41 3.88
CA GLU A 566 -51.90 28.76 4.40
C GLU A 566 -50.48 29.20 4.03
N GLU A 567 -49.46 28.36 4.25
CA GLU A 567 -48.08 28.62 3.82
C GLU A 567 -47.99 28.75 2.29
N ALA A 568 -48.69 27.91 1.53
CA ALA A 568 -48.70 27.95 0.07
C ALA A 568 -49.30 29.28 -0.45
N VAL A 569 -50.39 29.76 0.18
CA VAL A 569 -50.96 31.08 -0.13
C VAL A 569 -50.00 32.20 0.26
N ALA A 570 -49.37 32.13 1.44
CA ALA A 570 -48.39 33.14 1.86
C ALA A 570 -47.19 33.24 0.89
N ILE A 571 -46.61 32.10 0.48
CA ILE A 571 -45.51 32.05 -0.50
C ILE A 571 -45.96 32.63 -1.85
N TYR A 572 -47.15 32.24 -2.33
CA TYR A 572 -47.69 32.73 -3.60
C TYR A 572 -47.94 34.24 -3.57
N THR A 573 -48.64 34.75 -2.56
CA THR A 573 -48.94 36.19 -2.40
C THR A 573 -47.67 37.02 -2.23
N THR A 574 -46.68 36.55 -1.47
CA THR A 574 -45.36 37.21 -1.37
C THR A 574 -44.67 37.30 -2.72
N THR A 575 -44.74 36.24 -3.54
CA THR A 575 -44.17 36.22 -4.89
C THR A 575 -44.90 37.19 -5.83
N VAL A 576 -46.24 37.28 -5.74
CA VAL A 576 -47.04 38.26 -6.50
C VAL A 576 -46.61 39.68 -6.16
N HIS A 577 -46.60 40.07 -4.88
CA HIS A 577 -46.22 41.41 -4.47
C HIS A 577 -44.76 41.76 -4.83
N TRP A 578 -43.85 40.79 -4.77
CA TRP A 578 -42.47 40.97 -5.24
C TRP A 578 -42.40 41.27 -6.75
N LEU A 579 -43.13 40.52 -7.57
CA LEU A 579 -43.14 40.73 -9.03
C LEU A 579 -43.86 42.04 -9.42
N GLU A 580 -44.93 42.40 -8.69
CA GLU A 580 -45.64 43.68 -8.85
C GLU A 580 -44.76 44.88 -8.49
N SER A 581 -44.04 44.84 -7.36
CA SER A 581 -43.15 45.94 -6.94
C SER A 581 -42.03 46.19 -7.96
N ARG A 582 -41.53 45.11 -8.57
CA ARG A 582 -40.54 45.12 -9.66
C ARG A 582 -41.13 45.48 -11.03
N LYS A 583 -42.45 45.65 -11.15
CA LYS A 583 -43.20 45.87 -12.41
C LYS A 583 -42.84 44.81 -13.47
N PHE A 584 -42.69 43.57 -13.05
CA PHE A 584 -42.24 42.48 -13.92
C PHE A 584 -43.28 42.16 -14.99
N SER A 585 -42.82 41.99 -16.24
CA SER A 585 -43.65 41.52 -17.35
C SER A 585 -43.40 40.02 -17.57
N PRO A 586 -44.43 39.14 -17.50
CA PRO A 586 -44.28 37.70 -17.72
C PRO A 586 -43.63 37.36 -19.08
N ILE A 587 -42.77 36.34 -19.08
CA ILE A 587 -42.08 35.84 -20.28
C ILE A 587 -43.12 35.17 -21.19
N PRO A 588 -43.32 35.68 -22.43
CA PRO A 588 -44.32 35.13 -23.34
C PRO A 588 -43.89 33.77 -23.90
N PHE A 589 -44.81 33.13 -24.62
CA PHE A 589 -44.45 31.99 -25.47
C PHE A 589 -43.53 32.45 -26.63
N PRO A 590 -42.51 31.67 -27.05
CA PRO A 590 -41.66 32.01 -28.19
C PRO A 590 -42.48 32.24 -29.47
N PRO A 591 -42.59 33.49 -29.98
CA PRO A 591 -43.49 33.77 -31.10
C PRO A 591 -43.02 33.07 -32.38
N LEU A 592 -43.93 32.79 -33.31
CA LEU A 592 -43.64 32.03 -34.53
C LEU A 592 -42.41 32.59 -35.29
N SER A 593 -42.31 33.92 -35.40
CA SER A 593 -41.23 34.67 -36.06
C SER A 593 -40.35 35.44 -35.06
N TYR A 594 -39.70 34.73 -34.13
CA TYR A 594 -38.81 35.37 -33.15
C TYR A 594 -37.40 35.65 -33.71
N LYS A 595 -36.93 36.90 -33.56
CA LYS A 595 -35.68 37.41 -34.16
C LYS A 595 -34.40 36.64 -33.74
N HIS A 596 -34.41 36.01 -32.58
CA HIS A 596 -33.22 35.36 -32.00
C HIS A 596 -33.29 33.83 -31.94
N ASP A 597 -34.35 33.22 -32.48
CA ASP A 597 -34.60 31.77 -32.39
C ASP A 597 -33.42 30.90 -32.86
N THR A 598 -32.88 31.21 -34.03
CA THR A 598 -31.78 30.44 -34.62
C THR A 598 -30.50 30.54 -33.79
N LYS A 599 -30.25 31.69 -33.15
CA LYS A 599 -29.10 31.87 -32.24
C LYS A 599 -29.26 31.04 -30.96
N LEU A 600 -30.44 31.06 -30.36
CA LEU A 600 -30.74 30.27 -29.16
C LEU A 600 -30.69 28.76 -29.46
N LEU A 601 -31.15 28.33 -30.64
CA LEU A 601 -31.01 26.94 -31.08
C LEU A 601 -29.54 26.54 -31.26
N ILE A 602 -28.71 27.36 -31.93
CA ILE A 602 -27.28 27.06 -32.12
C ILE A 602 -26.58 26.88 -30.77
N LEU A 603 -26.76 27.82 -29.82
CA LEU A 603 -26.17 27.73 -28.48
C LEU A 603 -26.63 26.46 -27.73
N ALA A 604 -27.91 26.09 -27.85
CA ALA A 604 -28.44 24.86 -27.27
C ALA A 604 -27.79 23.60 -27.89
N LEU A 605 -27.63 23.55 -29.22
CA LEU A 605 -27.03 22.44 -29.93
C LEU A 605 -25.53 22.31 -29.67
N GLU A 606 -24.79 23.43 -29.54
CA GLU A 606 -23.36 23.45 -29.17
C GLU A 606 -23.15 22.80 -27.80
N ARG A 607 -23.90 23.24 -26.78
CA ARG A 607 -23.83 22.71 -25.41
C ARG A 607 -24.15 21.20 -25.32
N LEU A 608 -25.06 20.71 -26.16
CA LEU A 608 -25.34 19.27 -26.25
C LEU A 608 -24.19 18.51 -26.94
N LYS A 609 -23.61 19.06 -28.00
CA LYS A 609 -22.49 18.47 -28.76
C LYS A 609 -21.21 18.38 -27.94
N GLU A 610 -20.89 19.41 -27.14
CA GLU A 610 -19.71 19.44 -26.26
C GLU A 610 -19.60 18.21 -25.34
N SER A 611 -20.75 17.75 -24.82
CA SER A 611 -20.86 16.60 -23.91
C SER A 611 -20.25 15.30 -24.47
N TYR A 612 -20.11 15.19 -25.80
CA TYR A 612 -19.60 13.99 -26.47
C TYR A 612 -18.22 14.17 -27.13
N SER A 613 -17.65 15.37 -27.11
CA SER A 613 -16.34 15.69 -27.72
C SER A 613 -15.18 14.80 -27.20
N VAL A 614 -15.26 14.35 -25.94
CA VAL A 614 -14.25 13.50 -25.28
C VAL A 614 -14.55 11.99 -25.45
N ALA A 615 -15.75 11.62 -25.91
CA ALA A 615 -16.25 10.24 -25.85
C ALA A 615 -15.80 9.38 -27.06
N VAL A 616 -14.75 8.58 -26.86
CA VAL A 616 -14.21 7.66 -27.89
C VAL A 616 -15.19 6.52 -28.29
N ARG A 617 -16.20 6.22 -27.46
CA ARG A 617 -17.18 5.16 -27.73
C ARG A 617 -18.59 5.63 -27.42
N LEU A 618 -19.38 5.80 -28.46
CA LEU A 618 -20.77 6.24 -28.41
C LEU A 618 -21.73 5.04 -28.42
N ASN A 619 -22.70 5.04 -27.50
CA ASN A 619 -23.83 4.11 -27.49
C ASN A 619 -24.85 4.49 -28.60
N GLN A 620 -25.94 3.71 -28.75
CA GLN A 620 -26.93 3.99 -29.79
C GLN A 620 -27.67 5.32 -29.59
N LEU A 621 -28.11 5.61 -28.36
CA LEU A 621 -28.82 6.86 -28.01
C LEU A 621 -27.96 8.11 -28.25
N GLN A 622 -26.65 8.03 -28.00
CA GLN A 622 -25.71 9.12 -28.24
C GLN A 622 -25.45 9.37 -29.73
N ARG A 623 -25.53 8.33 -30.57
CA ARG A 623 -25.46 8.48 -32.04
C ARG A 623 -26.75 9.07 -32.60
N GLU A 624 -27.89 8.65 -32.06
CA GLU A 624 -29.19 9.23 -32.36
C GLU A 624 -29.25 10.71 -31.94
N GLU A 625 -28.71 11.05 -30.77
CA GLU A 625 -28.57 12.44 -30.33
C GLU A 625 -27.69 13.27 -31.27
N LEU A 626 -26.50 12.78 -31.64
CA LEU A 626 -25.64 13.49 -32.60
C LEU A 626 -26.32 13.65 -33.98
N GLY A 627 -27.00 12.61 -34.48
CA GLY A 627 -27.75 12.69 -35.74
C GLY A 627 -28.91 13.68 -35.69
N LEU A 628 -29.64 13.75 -34.58
CA LEU A 628 -30.70 14.74 -34.37
C LEU A 628 -30.15 16.16 -34.21
N ILE A 629 -28.96 16.33 -33.63
CA ILE A 629 -28.24 17.59 -33.54
C ILE A 629 -27.80 18.06 -34.93
N GLU A 630 -27.19 17.18 -35.73
CA GLU A 630 -26.77 17.47 -37.11
C GLU A 630 -27.98 17.86 -38.00
N GLN A 631 -29.06 17.10 -37.96
CA GLN A 631 -30.31 17.45 -38.65
C GLN A 631 -30.89 18.81 -38.21
N ALA A 632 -30.72 19.19 -36.94
CA ALA A 632 -31.17 20.48 -36.42
C ALA A 632 -30.27 21.66 -36.83
N TYR A 633 -28.99 21.41 -37.15
CA TYR A 633 -28.13 22.38 -37.82
C TYR A 633 -28.48 22.53 -39.30
N ASP A 634 -28.77 21.42 -39.99
CA ASP A 634 -29.08 21.42 -41.44
C ASP A 634 -30.45 22.07 -41.73
N ASN A 635 -31.48 21.79 -40.92
CA ASN A 635 -32.81 22.40 -41.05
C ASN A 635 -33.32 23.00 -39.72
N PRO A 636 -32.82 24.19 -39.32
CA PRO A 636 -33.17 24.80 -38.03
C PRO A 636 -34.63 25.24 -37.96
N HIS A 637 -35.27 25.59 -39.08
CA HIS A 637 -36.67 26.05 -39.10
C HIS A 637 -37.66 24.91 -38.80
N GLU A 638 -37.42 23.72 -39.35
CA GLU A 638 -38.19 22.51 -39.02
C GLU A 638 -37.97 22.10 -37.57
N ALA A 639 -36.72 22.13 -37.09
CA ALA A 639 -36.38 21.84 -35.70
C ALA A 639 -37.10 22.80 -34.72
N LEU A 640 -37.11 24.11 -34.99
CA LEU A 640 -37.83 25.12 -34.21
C LEU A 640 -39.35 24.90 -34.22
N SER A 641 -39.93 24.57 -35.37
CA SER A 641 -41.36 24.24 -35.49
C SER A 641 -41.72 23.02 -34.63
N ARG A 642 -40.89 21.98 -34.68
CA ARG A 642 -41.02 20.77 -33.85
C ARG A 642 -40.91 21.10 -32.35
N ILE A 643 -39.90 21.86 -31.94
CA ILE A 643 -39.70 22.32 -30.56
C ILE A 643 -40.93 23.08 -30.04
N LYS A 644 -41.40 24.11 -30.77
CA LYS A 644 -42.58 24.91 -30.35
C LYS A 644 -43.85 24.05 -30.29
N ARG A 645 -44.03 23.09 -31.20
CA ARG A 645 -45.12 22.11 -31.13
C ARG A 645 -45.06 21.27 -29.87
N HIS A 646 -43.88 20.76 -29.48
CA HIS A 646 -43.71 20.01 -28.23
C HIS A 646 -44.04 20.87 -26.99
N LEU A 647 -43.59 22.13 -26.95
CA LEU A 647 -43.94 23.05 -25.85
C LEU A 647 -45.45 23.29 -25.73
N LEU A 648 -46.17 23.39 -26.85
CA LEU A 648 -47.63 23.55 -26.85
C LEU A 648 -48.37 22.27 -26.45
N THR A 649 -48.09 21.13 -27.07
CA THR A 649 -48.97 19.95 -26.97
C THR A 649 -48.47 18.84 -26.04
N GLN A 650 -47.17 18.76 -25.75
CA GLN A 650 -46.63 17.63 -25.00
C GLN A 650 -46.71 17.86 -23.49
N ARG A 651 -47.42 16.98 -22.79
CA ARG A 651 -47.55 16.94 -21.32
C ARG A 651 -47.26 15.55 -20.72
N ALA A 652 -46.91 14.59 -21.56
CA ALA A 652 -46.41 13.27 -21.17
C ALA A 652 -45.09 13.01 -21.89
N PHE A 653 -44.14 12.39 -21.19
CA PHE A 653 -42.75 12.24 -21.62
C PHE A 653 -42.30 10.80 -21.42
N LYS A 654 -41.22 10.39 -22.10
CA LYS A 654 -40.67 9.03 -21.91
C LYS A 654 -39.97 8.90 -20.56
N GLU A 655 -39.75 7.65 -20.14
CA GLU A 655 -38.98 7.38 -18.92
C GLU A 655 -37.52 7.87 -19.04
N VAL A 656 -36.96 8.28 -17.92
CA VAL A 656 -35.60 8.84 -17.80
C VAL A 656 -34.74 7.87 -17.01
N GLY A 657 -33.64 7.42 -17.60
CA GLY A 657 -32.68 6.55 -16.92
C GLY A 657 -31.97 7.29 -15.78
N ILE A 658 -31.69 6.62 -14.67
CA ILE A 658 -30.88 7.18 -13.58
C ILE A 658 -29.67 6.30 -13.25
N GLU A 659 -28.47 6.86 -13.43
CA GLU A 659 -27.20 6.32 -12.97
C GLU A 659 -26.62 7.17 -11.84
N PHE A 660 -25.50 6.73 -11.26
CA PHE A 660 -24.77 7.51 -10.26
C PHE A 660 -23.29 7.60 -10.59
N MET A 661 -22.76 8.82 -10.58
CA MET A 661 -21.32 9.09 -10.63
C MET A 661 -20.73 8.96 -9.23
N ASP A 662 -19.70 8.12 -9.07
CA ASP A 662 -19.02 7.89 -7.79
C ASP A 662 -17.79 8.79 -7.66
N LEU A 663 -17.88 9.80 -6.79
CA LEU A 663 -16.76 10.68 -6.42
C LEU A 663 -16.01 10.17 -5.18
N TYR A 664 -16.20 8.89 -4.83
CA TYR A 664 -15.67 8.15 -3.66
C TYR A 664 -16.11 8.67 -2.28
N SER A 665 -16.35 9.98 -2.15
CA SER A 665 -16.85 10.65 -0.95
C SER A 665 -18.38 10.65 -0.91
N TYR A 666 -19.02 11.29 -1.89
CA TYR A 666 -20.46 11.26 -2.15
C TYR A 666 -20.77 10.69 -3.54
N LEU A 667 -22.06 10.55 -3.87
CA LEU A 667 -22.56 10.10 -5.17
C LEU A 667 -23.40 11.22 -5.80
N ILE A 668 -23.32 11.39 -7.11
CA ILE A 668 -24.15 12.35 -7.85
C ILE A 668 -25.10 11.57 -8.78
N PRO A 669 -26.43 11.79 -8.74
CA PRO A 669 -27.35 11.20 -9.71
C PRO A 669 -27.12 11.82 -11.10
N VAL A 670 -27.07 10.98 -12.13
CA VAL A 670 -26.94 11.36 -13.54
C VAL A 670 -28.18 10.83 -14.25
N TYR A 671 -28.85 11.71 -15.01
CA TYR A 671 -30.12 11.40 -15.67
C TYR A 671 -29.92 11.27 -17.18
N GLU A 672 -30.41 10.17 -17.76
CA GLU A 672 -30.39 9.89 -19.19
C GLU A 672 -31.76 10.22 -19.78
N ILE A 673 -31.87 11.39 -20.42
CA ILE A 673 -33.11 11.91 -21.04
C ILE A 673 -33.11 11.56 -22.54
N GLU A 674 -34.30 11.32 -23.11
CA GLU A 674 -34.46 11.09 -24.54
C GLU A 674 -33.87 12.24 -25.39
N PRO A 675 -33.05 11.96 -26.43
CA PRO A 675 -32.41 12.98 -27.25
C PRO A 675 -33.34 14.06 -27.84
N LEU A 676 -34.51 13.66 -28.35
CA LEU A 676 -35.47 14.60 -28.96
C LEU A 676 -36.07 15.56 -27.93
N GLU A 677 -36.39 15.05 -26.74
CA GLU A 677 -36.87 15.85 -25.62
C GLU A 677 -35.77 16.78 -25.11
N LYS A 678 -34.53 16.28 -25.01
CA LYS A 678 -33.34 17.01 -24.55
C LYS A 678 -33.00 18.23 -25.43
N ILE A 679 -33.20 18.16 -26.75
CA ILE A 679 -33.07 19.32 -27.65
C ILE A 679 -34.14 20.39 -27.34
N THR A 680 -35.38 19.96 -27.06
CA THR A 680 -36.49 20.86 -26.69
C THR A 680 -36.21 21.54 -25.34
N ASP A 681 -35.77 20.76 -24.34
CA ASP A 681 -35.37 21.25 -23.03
C ASP A 681 -34.19 22.24 -23.11
N ALA A 682 -33.21 21.98 -23.99
CA ALA A 682 -32.02 22.83 -24.16
C ALA A 682 -32.36 24.18 -24.82
N TYR A 683 -33.16 24.19 -25.88
CA TYR A 683 -33.65 25.45 -26.47
C TYR A 683 -34.50 26.24 -25.46
N LEU A 684 -35.35 25.55 -24.68
CA LEU A 684 -36.17 26.19 -23.66
C LEU A 684 -35.31 26.83 -22.56
N ASP A 685 -34.28 26.15 -22.06
CA ASP A 685 -33.31 26.71 -21.11
C ASP A 685 -32.67 28.00 -21.65
N GLN A 686 -32.18 27.99 -22.89
CA GLN A 686 -31.58 29.18 -23.51
C GLN A 686 -32.58 30.33 -23.68
N TYR A 687 -33.82 30.04 -24.08
CA TYR A 687 -34.88 31.05 -24.20
C TYR A 687 -35.26 31.67 -22.84
N LEU A 688 -35.42 30.83 -21.82
CA LEU A 688 -35.80 31.26 -20.46
C LEU A 688 -34.73 32.13 -19.80
N TRP A 689 -33.46 31.76 -19.91
CA TRP A 689 -32.36 32.59 -19.38
C TRP A 689 -32.24 33.91 -20.14
N TYR A 690 -32.36 33.92 -21.47
CA TYR A 690 -32.27 35.13 -22.27
C TYR A 690 -33.40 36.15 -21.98
N GLU A 691 -34.67 35.71 -21.96
CA GLU A 691 -35.77 36.61 -21.62
C GLU A 691 -35.81 36.95 -20.11
N GLY A 692 -35.34 36.05 -19.24
CA GLY A 692 -35.25 36.28 -17.79
C GLY A 692 -34.26 37.39 -17.41
N ASP A 693 -33.05 37.37 -17.97
CA ASP A 693 -32.05 38.42 -17.75
C ASP A 693 -32.47 39.76 -18.37
N LYS A 694 -32.95 39.73 -19.62
CA LYS A 694 -33.49 40.89 -20.35
C LYS A 694 -34.64 41.61 -19.63
N ARG A 695 -35.37 40.91 -18.76
CA ARG A 695 -36.47 41.43 -17.93
C ARG A 695 -36.06 41.67 -16.47
N HIS A 696 -34.78 41.47 -16.13
CA HIS A 696 -34.21 41.60 -14.79
C HIS A 696 -35.00 40.85 -13.71
N LEU A 697 -35.42 39.62 -14.04
CA LEU A 697 -36.13 38.69 -13.14
C LEU A 697 -35.29 38.33 -11.91
N PHE A 698 -33.99 38.11 -12.12
CA PHE A 698 -33.06 37.71 -11.08
C PHE A 698 -32.38 38.95 -10.45
N PRO A 699 -32.54 39.20 -9.13
CA PRO A 699 -31.84 40.26 -8.42
C PRO A 699 -30.38 39.89 -8.15
N ASN A 700 -29.55 40.90 -7.92
CA ASN A 700 -28.08 40.80 -7.86
C ASN A 700 -27.50 39.82 -6.83
N TRP A 701 -28.29 39.40 -5.82
CA TRP A 701 -27.86 38.42 -4.81
C TRP A 701 -28.01 36.95 -5.25
N VAL A 702 -28.72 36.67 -6.35
CA VAL A 702 -28.78 35.32 -6.91
C VAL A 702 -27.44 35.00 -7.56
N LYS A 703 -26.72 34.03 -7.00
CA LYS A 703 -25.41 33.56 -7.49
C LYS A 703 -25.42 32.03 -7.68
N PRO A 704 -24.66 31.48 -8.62
CA PRO A 704 -23.73 32.15 -9.55
C PRO A 704 -24.44 33.00 -10.61
N ALA A 705 -23.73 34.01 -11.14
CA ALA A 705 -24.18 34.88 -12.23
C ALA A 705 -23.04 35.10 -13.22
N ASP A 706 -23.34 35.23 -14.50
CA ASP A 706 -22.36 35.15 -15.60
C ASP A 706 -21.28 36.25 -15.57
N SER A 707 -21.56 37.37 -14.91
CA SER A 707 -20.64 38.50 -14.76
C SER A 707 -19.35 38.20 -13.98
N GLU A 708 -19.29 37.11 -13.19
CA GLU A 708 -18.16 36.87 -12.29
C GLU A 708 -17.90 35.40 -11.95
N PRO A 709 -16.63 34.95 -11.96
CA PRO A 709 -16.27 33.62 -11.48
C PRO A 709 -16.29 33.56 -9.94
N PRO A 710 -16.47 32.36 -9.32
CA PRO A 710 -16.57 32.23 -7.86
C PRO A 710 -15.44 32.86 -7.03
N PRO A 711 -14.15 32.85 -7.44
CA PRO A 711 -13.10 33.57 -6.70
C PRO A 711 -13.30 35.09 -6.67
N LEU A 712 -13.83 35.68 -7.75
CA LEU A 712 -14.12 37.12 -7.81
C LEU A 712 -15.33 37.46 -6.95
N LEU A 713 -16.34 36.59 -6.88
CA LEU A 713 -17.47 36.72 -5.95
C LEU A 713 -16.98 36.71 -4.49
N VAL A 714 -16.08 35.80 -4.12
CA VAL A 714 -15.48 35.78 -2.76
C VAL A 714 -14.67 37.05 -2.49
N TYR A 715 -13.90 37.53 -3.46
CA TYR A 715 -13.16 38.79 -3.33
C TYR A 715 -14.10 39.98 -3.10
N LYS A 716 -15.16 40.13 -3.92
CA LYS A 716 -16.17 41.17 -3.76
C LYS A 716 -16.95 41.04 -2.45
N TRP A 717 -17.17 39.83 -1.94
CA TRP A 717 -17.79 39.60 -0.63
C TRP A 717 -16.90 40.11 0.51
N CYS A 718 -15.62 39.76 0.52
CA CYS A 718 -14.66 40.27 1.50
C CYS A 718 -14.50 41.80 1.42
N GLN A 719 -14.40 42.35 0.22
CA GLN A 719 -14.36 43.80 0.00
C GLN A 719 -15.65 44.48 0.44
N GLY A 720 -16.81 43.87 0.17
CA GLY A 720 -18.13 44.35 0.58
C GLY A 720 -18.27 44.45 2.09
N ILE A 721 -17.88 43.41 2.83
CA ILE A 721 -17.84 43.43 4.31
C ILE A 721 -16.91 44.55 4.80
N ASN A 722 -15.68 44.64 4.28
CA ASN A 722 -14.70 45.62 4.74
C ASN A 722 -15.07 47.08 4.43
N ASN A 723 -15.97 47.31 3.47
CA ASN A 723 -16.45 48.63 3.09
C ASN A 723 -17.74 49.04 3.85
N LEU A 724 -18.23 48.22 4.79
CA LEU A 724 -19.33 48.60 5.67
C LEU A 724 -18.86 49.61 6.73
N GLN A 725 -19.71 50.59 7.03
CA GLN A 725 -19.44 51.62 8.03
C GLN A 725 -19.21 50.99 9.41
N ASP A 726 -18.08 51.34 10.04
CA ASP A 726 -17.66 50.96 11.41
C ASP A 726 -17.74 49.47 11.75
N ILE A 727 -17.71 48.60 10.74
CA ILE A 727 -17.92 47.13 10.87
C ILE A 727 -16.93 46.40 11.78
N TRP A 728 -15.75 47.00 12.02
CA TRP A 728 -14.72 46.45 12.90
C TRP A 728 -14.66 47.14 14.27
N ASP A 729 -15.50 48.15 14.52
CA ASP A 729 -15.65 48.70 15.86
C ASP A 729 -16.41 47.71 16.75
N THR A 730 -15.96 47.60 18.00
CA THR A 730 -16.52 46.74 19.03
C THR A 730 -16.56 47.44 20.40
N SER A 731 -16.25 48.74 20.45
CA SER A 731 -16.19 49.57 21.65
C SER A 731 -17.50 49.56 22.44
N ASP A 732 -18.64 49.69 21.77
CA ASP A 732 -19.99 49.64 22.36
C ASP A 732 -20.55 48.20 22.51
N GLY A 733 -19.70 47.17 22.47
CA GLY A 733 -20.13 45.77 22.56
C GLY A 733 -20.79 45.23 21.28
N GLN A 734 -20.54 45.87 20.14
CA GLN A 734 -21.00 45.45 18.82
C GLN A 734 -20.41 44.09 18.42
N CYS A 735 -21.11 43.32 17.58
CA CYS A 735 -20.71 41.98 17.15
C CYS A 735 -21.04 41.74 15.67
N VAL A 736 -20.05 41.30 14.88
CA VAL A 736 -20.25 40.86 13.50
C VAL A 736 -20.57 39.36 13.46
N VAL A 737 -21.66 38.98 12.82
CA VAL A 737 -22.09 37.57 12.68
C VAL A 737 -22.15 37.17 11.21
N MET A 738 -21.28 36.25 10.79
CA MET A 738 -21.30 35.66 9.45
C MET A 738 -22.05 34.31 9.48
N LEU A 739 -23.24 34.25 8.88
CA LEU A 739 -24.03 33.03 8.76
C LEU A 739 -23.78 32.33 7.41
N GLN A 740 -23.27 31.10 7.45
CA GLN A 740 -23.13 30.25 6.26
C GLN A 740 -23.94 28.95 6.44
N THR A 741 -25.01 28.80 5.66
CA THR A 741 -25.90 27.63 5.71
C THR A 741 -26.15 27.06 4.31
N LYS A 742 -26.93 25.98 4.23
CA LYS A 742 -27.40 25.36 2.98
C LYS A 742 -28.87 25.00 3.16
N PHE A 743 -29.67 25.18 2.10
CA PHE A 743 -31.04 24.67 2.08
C PHE A 743 -31.03 23.14 1.90
N GLU A 744 -31.11 22.44 3.03
CA GLU A 744 -31.15 20.98 3.06
C GLU A 744 -32.36 20.43 2.30
N LYS A 745 -32.12 19.42 1.45
CA LYS A 745 -33.13 18.75 0.61
C LYS A 745 -33.94 19.68 -0.32
N PHE A 746 -33.43 20.88 -0.66
CA PHE A 746 -34.11 21.84 -1.54
C PHE A 746 -34.75 21.19 -2.79
N PHE A 747 -33.98 20.45 -3.57
CA PHE A 747 -34.47 19.80 -4.80
C PHE A 747 -35.48 18.68 -4.53
N GLU A 748 -35.43 18.01 -3.38
CA GLU A 748 -36.32 16.89 -3.05
C GLU A 748 -37.68 17.40 -2.53
N LYS A 749 -37.72 18.62 -1.97
CA LYS A 749 -38.90 19.19 -1.30
C LYS A 749 -39.77 20.14 -2.16
N ILE A 750 -39.62 20.12 -3.48
CA ILE A 750 -40.41 20.99 -4.37
C ILE A 750 -41.74 20.31 -4.73
N ASP A 751 -42.84 20.87 -4.26
CA ASP A 751 -44.20 20.49 -4.69
C ASP A 751 -44.45 21.03 -6.12
N LEU A 752 -44.75 20.12 -7.04
CA LEU A 752 -45.00 20.43 -8.44
C LEU A 752 -46.29 21.24 -8.65
N THR A 753 -47.27 21.13 -7.76
CA THR A 753 -48.55 21.86 -7.85
C THR A 753 -48.38 23.34 -7.49
N LEU A 754 -47.65 23.63 -6.41
CA LEU A 754 -47.25 25.00 -6.04
C LEU A 754 -46.27 25.58 -7.07
N LEU A 755 -45.31 24.77 -7.55
CA LEU A 755 -44.37 25.17 -8.60
C LEU A 755 -45.09 25.65 -9.87
N ASN A 756 -46.12 24.93 -10.34
CA ASN A 756 -46.89 25.35 -11.51
C ASN A 756 -47.52 26.73 -11.32
N ARG A 757 -48.12 26.99 -10.15
CA ARG A 757 -48.72 28.29 -9.82
C ARG A 757 -47.68 29.42 -9.79
N LEU A 758 -46.51 29.17 -9.19
CA LEU A 758 -45.42 30.15 -9.15
C LEU A 758 -44.83 30.42 -10.55
N LEU A 759 -44.64 29.37 -11.36
CA LEU A 759 -44.14 29.53 -12.73
C LEU A 759 -45.11 30.29 -13.63
N ARG A 760 -46.43 30.16 -13.45
CA ARG A 760 -47.45 30.93 -14.17
C ARG A 760 -47.44 32.44 -13.87
N LEU A 761 -46.80 32.88 -12.79
CA LEU A 761 -46.55 34.32 -12.55
C LEU A 761 -45.40 34.88 -13.40
N VAL A 762 -44.47 34.00 -13.80
CA VAL A 762 -43.22 34.37 -14.45
C VAL A 762 -43.23 34.06 -15.95
N LEU A 763 -43.94 33.01 -16.37
CA LEU A 763 -43.91 32.41 -17.71
C LEU A 763 -45.33 32.28 -18.29
N ASP A 764 -45.43 32.20 -19.61
CA ASP A 764 -46.66 31.73 -20.26
C ASP A 764 -47.10 30.36 -19.71
N HIS A 765 -48.42 30.22 -19.57
CA HIS A 765 -49.07 29.03 -19.04
C HIS A 765 -48.65 27.72 -19.72
N ASN A 766 -48.41 27.71 -21.04
CA ASN A 766 -47.98 26.50 -21.74
C ASN A 766 -46.57 26.08 -21.34
N ILE A 767 -45.68 27.05 -21.12
CA ILE A 767 -44.31 26.78 -20.67
C ILE A 767 -44.33 26.30 -19.21
N ALA A 768 -45.11 26.95 -18.35
CA ALA A 768 -45.26 26.53 -16.96
C ALA A 768 -45.80 25.08 -16.85
N ASP A 769 -46.78 24.72 -17.68
CA ASP A 769 -47.33 23.36 -17.75
C ASP A 769 -46.34 22.35 -18.34
N TYR A 770 -45.58 22.72 -19.38
CA TYR A 770 -44.50 21.88 -19.91
C TYR A 770 -43.44 21.60 -18.84
N VAL A 771 -42.90 22.64 -18.21
CA VAL A 771 -41.86 22.55 -17.16
C VAL A 771 -42.32 21.72 -15.96
N THR A 772 -43.59 21.89 -15.55
CA THR A 772 -44.17 21.12 -14.43
C THR A 772 -44.32 19.65 -14.81
N ALA A 773 -44.96 19.36 -15.96
CA ALA A 773 -45.19 18.00 -16.42
C ALA A 773 -43.88 17.25 -16.70
N LYS A 774 -42.84 17.95 -17.17
CA LYS A 774 -41.50 17.41 -17.43
C LYS A 774 -40.75 16.98 -16.17
N ASN A 775 -41.17 17.42 -14.98
CA ASN A 775 -40.68 16.86 -13.72
C ASN A 775 -41.45 15.61 -13.26
N ASN A 776 -42.69 15.42 -13.72
CA ASN A 776 -43.54 14.28 -13.37
C ASN A 776 -43.31 13.08 -14.32
N ILE A 777 -42.08 12.54 -14.30
CA ILE A 777 -41.61 11.48 -15.20
C ILE A 777 -41.30 10.19 -14.42
N VAL A 778 -41.41 9.04 -15.10
CA VAL A 778 -40.92 7.75 -14.59
C VAL A 778 -39.38 7.71 -14.64
N LEU A 779 -38.75 7.61 -13.48
CA LEU A 779 -37.31 7.36 -13.36
C LEU A 779 -37.04 5.85 -13.34
N SER A 780 -36.16 5.37 -14.23
CA SER A 780 -35.86 3.94 -14.39
C SER A 780 -34.38 3.59 -14.12
N TYR A 781 -34.15 2.47 -13.44
CA TYR A 781 -32.83 1.86 -13.24
C TYR A 781 -32.96 0.34 -13.26
N LYS A 782 -32.69 -0.26 -14.43
CA LYS A 782 -32.70 -1.72 -14.67
C LYS A 782 -34.07 -2.36 -14.42
N ASP A 783 -34.27 -2.81 -13.19
CA ASP A 783 -35.42 -3.56 -12.67
C ASP A 783 -36.25 -2.72 -11.67
N MET A 784 -35.92 -1.44 -11.51
CA MET A 784 -36.61 -0.48 -10.64
C MET A 784 -37.16 0.67 -11.47
N SER A 785 -38.43 1.04 -11.28
CA SER A 785 -39.04 2.24 -11.86
C SER A 785 -39.98 2.92 -10.86
N HIS A 786 -40.15 4.23 -10.97
CA HIS A 786 -41.14 4.99 -10.20
C HIS A 786 -41.43 6.36 -10.83
N THR A 787 -42.62 6.91 -10.63
CA THR A 787 -42.97 8.27 -11.04
C THR A 787 -42.47 9.29 -10.01
N ASN A 788 -41.79 10.33 -10.46
CA ASN A 788 -41.37 11.47 -9.62
C ASN A 788 -42.52 12.48 -9.47
N SER A 789 -43.43 12.25 -8.52
CA SER A 789 -44.55 13.17 -8.26
C SER A 789 -44.20 14.33 -7.31
N TYR A 790 -43.05 14.26 -6.61
CA TYR A 790 -42.58 15.26 -5.66
C TYR A 790 -41.06 15.47 -5.75
N GLY A 791 -40.62 16.71 -5.92
CA GLY A 791 -39.22 17.09 -6.13
C GLY A 791 -38.85 17.33 -7.59
N LEU A 792 -37.72 18.00 -7.80
CA LEU A 792 -37.22 18.48 -9.09
C LEU A 792 -36.14 17.55 -9.67
N ILE A 793 -36.28 17.17 -10.94
CA ILE A 793 -35.28 16.37 -11.67
C ILE A 793 -34.12 17.28 -12.07
N ARG A 794 -32.97 17.11 -11.41
CA ARG A 794 -31.78 17.98 -11.56
C ARG A 794 -31.09 17.86 -12.92
N GLY A 795 -31.42 16.84 -13.72
CA GLY A 795 -30.83 16.58 -15.04
C GLY A 795 -31.54 17.26 -16.22
N LEU A 796 -32.73 17.82 -16.02
CA LEU A 796 -33.42 18.60 -17.05
C LEU A 796 -32.61 19.88 -17.32
N GLN A 797 -32.49 20.31 -18.59
CA GLN A 797 -31.61 21.44 -18.94
C GLN A 797 -32.03 22.74 -18.21
N PHE A 798 -33.33 23.04 -18.22
CA PHE A 798 -33.92 24.20 -17.55
C PHE A 798 -34.07 24.05 -16.01
N ALA A 799 -33.64 22.94 -15.39
CA ALA A 799 -33.70 22.80 -13.93
C ALA A 799 -32.86 23.88 -13.21
N SER A 800 -31.85 24.42 -13.90
CA SER A 800 -31.06 25.58 -13.48
C SER A 800 -31.95 26.83 -13.28
N PHE A 801 -32.78 27.16 -14.26
CA PHE A 801 -33.71 28.29 -14.25
C PHE A 801 -34.78 28.11 -13.18
N VAL A 802 -35.41 26.93 -13.08
CA VAL A 802 -36.44 26.65 -12.08
C VAL A 802 -35.89 26.81 -10.65
N ARG A 803 -34.67 26.35 -10.40
CA ARG A 803 -33.97 26.59 -9.13
C ARG A 803 -33.78 28.08 -8.86
N ALA A 804 -33.35 28.85 -9.85
CA ALA A 804 -33.11 30.29 -9.69
C ALA A 804 -34.41 31.07 -9.39
N VAL A 805 -35.52 30.72 -10.07
CA VAL A 805 -36.84 31.34 -9.82
C VAL A 805 -37.34 31.05 -8.39
N LEU A 806 -37.25 29.78 -7.94
CA LEU A 806 -37.60 29.43 -6.57
C LEU A 806 -36.69 30.08 -5.51
N TRP A 807 -35.42 30.35 -5.86
CA TRP A 807 -34.51 31.11 -5.00
C TRP A 807 -34.90 32.59 -4.92
N THR A 808 -35.45 33.18 -5.99
CA THR A 808 -35.95 34.57 -5.95
C THR A 808 -37.21 34.73 -5.11
N SER A 809 -38.15 33.78 -5.18
CA SER A 809 -39.39 33.81 -4.39
C SER A 809 -39.19 33.48 -2.90
N THR A 810 -37.96 33.21 -2.47
CA THR A 810 -37.58 32.91 -1.08
C THR A 810 -36.51 33.85 -0.51
N GLY A 811 -36.21 34.96 -1.22
CA GLY A 811 -35.34 36.01 -0.71
C GLY A 811 -35.95 36.75 0.49
N PRO A 812 -35.12 37.39 1.35
CA PRO A 812 -35.62 38.18 2.46
C PRO A 812 -36.43 39.38 1.94
N PRO A 813 -37.51 39.80 2.63
CA PRO A 813 -38.22 41.04 2.30
C PRO A 813 -37.29 42.25 2.47
N ASP A 814 -37.37 43.22 1.55
CA ASP A 814 -36.47 44.40 1.47
C ASP A 814 -36.20 45.11 2.81
N SER A 815 -37.14 45.02 3.76
CA SER A 815 -36.99 45.38 5.18
C SER A 815 -35.70 44.91 5.89
N TRP A 816 -35.02 43.88 5.40
CA TRP A 816 -33.74 43.40 5.98
C TRP A 816 -32.52 44.26 5.55
N PHE A 817 -32.67 45.12 4.54
CA PHE A 817 -31.61 46.00 4.04
C PHE A 817 -31.93 47.49 4.21
N ASP A 818 -33.05 47.85 4.84
CA ASP A 818 -33.38 49.25 5.14
C ASP A 818 -32.67 49.72 6.42
N THR A 819 -31.35 49.93 6.32
CA THR A 819 -30.55 50.63 7.34
C THR A 819 -30.87 52.13 7.35
N ARG A 820 -32.10 52.45 7.73
CA ARG A 820 -32.56 53.79 8.13
C ARG A 820 -33.15 53.79 9.54
N LYS A 821 -32.33 53.38 10.51
CA LYS A 821 -32.32 53.91 11.87
C LYS A 821 -30.88 53.97 12.37
#